data_AF-A0A0K6S5W5-F1
#
_entry.id   AF-A0A0K6S5W5-F1
#
_cell.length_a   1.000
_cell.length_b   1.000
_cell.length_c   1.000
_cell.angle_alpha   90.00
_cell.angle_beta   90.00
_cell.angle_gamma   90.00
#
_symmetry.space_group_name_H-M   'P 1'
#
loop_
_entity.id
_entity.type
_entity.pdbx_description
1 polymer ?
#
loop_
_entity_poly.entity_id
_entity_poly.type
_entity_poly.pdbx_seq_one_letter_code
_entity_poly.pdbx_strand_id
1 'polypeptide(L)'
;MHTFTFSSDGLPGEDAVDGPRGIHGRGCVLPHVFTYPEVGCVEEPGGDGGDASEPTRGTDAGTTLLQLESAESGGQVQKGEVYMSGKTFDCVGTPVESCETTVKTSELGQTRLSAVGGKGGDGGRGGMGGTGGEGQKGPPGGYGGFGGRGGNGGRGTSGADGGRGGRVEVRVHEGDEYLLMSVEGLQDESKVLNMARGGYGGRRGSHGQEGTGGKGGAPGDTVKRKKYDPATKTWYSYLKEKTPGQDGKWGRFHASRLTDGGGGTTGQAEIRVLGDRLGMPAKTYARRFDLLLKDFQFDKGDARHLEGLFFFGDSGVVTGLEVVNQGRMPSPAQQRTRLALQDSKWVIADPRDEIFLDCAVDPEGKPVQLEGQLRFSLKYPDDSDTIACPDFDPLLCSFTLSPFGTQLGHETEEAKGRDTLFQRRHENGELTQTGFARFPLQNPKRILGLRSLAPAEKSQIVIPLRNLSNVCLGSEGGGGRRVVVAVSVDPGSKIRGDQIEIEGPDFSVHTLEGTSGIPAGEKRRTVHLHPQPGEGTEGEGEGEEGQLFELPGYAVEVPLLPPKGETPVEFRVRLREDVSPMSSLKLLFWIALGEDVQGEQLGLSSQGRAETVGRSMTVTAEPAFVPVAGAEVVMVTTDRVAKSRYDRWRRVFEELRIQFETFSLTRYAHPGPSLPVLADGGRPLPLMEHFEGKTVVVFNEQFDLAAHTGDSTRADWRHATELLSPLFTRLPMDPNKRTRFLILEPSPDSPVSTRGSHRSESQTGSTGGAFSGPSLRQLVELRVSQPLAKEQRLAGESYTSERDFNRRGLREGLASPHRVKADAMQILPDLLKENAAGIADRIQGEDRDTNPQADAV
;
A
#
# COMPACT_ATOMS: atom_id res chain seq x y z
N MET A 1 -22.64 24.18 -12.79
CA MET A 1 -23.86 23.36 -12.91
C MET A 1 -24.84 23.77 -11.83
N HIS A 2 -26.09 24.03 -12.18
CA HIS A 2 -27.17 24.37 -11.24
C HIS A 2 -27.80 23.11 -10.65
N THR A 3 -28.08 23.13 -9.34
CA THR A 3 -28.86 22.08 -8.68
C THR A 3 -30.23 22.63 -8.33
N PHE A 4 -31.29 21.92 -8.69
CA PHE A 4 -32.67 22.30 -8.41
C PHE A 4 -33.27 21.33 -7.42
N THR A 5 -34.05 21.82 -6.47
CA THR A 5 -34.74 20.98 -5.48
C THR A 5 -36.18 21.41 -5.40
N PHE A 6 -37.09 20.47 -5.61
CA PHE A 6 -38.52 20.65 -5.44
C PHE A 6 -38.99 19.68 -4.37
N SER A 7 -39.52 20.21 -3.27
CA SER A 7 -40.01 19.41 -2.16
C SER A 7 -41.43 19.82 -1.78
N SER A 8 -42.29 18.83 -1.58
CA SER A 8 -43.60 18.96 -0.94
C SER A 8 -43.67 18.08 0.31
N ASP A 9 -42.55 17.97 1.02
CA ASP A 9 -42.42 17.14 2.21
C ASP A 9 -43.39 17.60 3.32
N GLY A 10 -43.91 16.62 4.06
CA GLY A 10 -44.75 16.87 5.22
C GLY A 10 -43.94 17.42 6.39
N LEU A 11 -44.56 18.32 7.15
CA LEU A 11 -44.01 18.85 8.38
C LEU A 11 -44.03 17.76 9.48
N PRO A 12 -42.98 17.68 10.31
CA PRO A 12 -43.00 16.80 11.46
C PRO A 12 -44.11 17.20 12.42
N GLY A 13 -44.73 16.20 13.04
CA GLY A 13 -45.61 16.36 14.16
C GLY A 13 -44.83 16.86 15.38
N GLU A 14 -45.53 17.60 16.23
CA GLU A 14 -45.02 18.10 17.49
C GLU A 14 -44.96 16.96 18.50
N ASP A 15 -43.81 16.83 19.15
CA ASP A 15 -43.63 15.91 20.26
C ASP A 15 -44.53 16.32 21.44
N ALA A 16 -44.98 15.33 22.19
CA ALA A 16 -45.70 15.57 23.42
C ALA A 16 -44.81 16.21 24.49
N VAL A 17 -45.39 17.16 25.23
CA VAL A 17 -44.78 17.79 26.39
C VAL A 17 -44.93 16.88 27.59
N ASP A 18 -43.83 16.61 28.29
CA ASP A 18 -43.83 15.81 29.52
C ASP A 18 -44.68 16.47 30.62
N GLY A 19 -45.37 15.63 31.38
CA GLY A 19 -46.16 16.06 32.50
C GLY A 19 -45.30 16.57 33.67
N PRO A 20 -45.72 17.65 34.36
CA PRO A 20 -44.99 18.17 35.50
C PRO A 20 -44.99 17.18 36.66
N ARG A 21 -43.92 17.16 37.47
CA ARG A 21 -43.88 16.32 38.67
C ARG A 21 -44.84 16.82 39.74
N GLY A 22 -45.44 15.87 40.44
CA GLY A 22 -46.24 16.11 41.63
C GLY A 22 -45.38 16.65 42.77
N ILE A 23 -45.97 17.56 43.54
CA ILE A 23 -45.28 18.20 44.66
C ILE A 23 -45.30 17.23 45.86
N HIS A 24 -44.18 17.06 46.55
CA HIS A 24 -44.16 16.24 47.76
C HIS A 24 -45.05 16.87 48.85
N GLY A 25 -45.82 16.03 49.53
CA GLY A 25 -46.61 16.43 50.69
C GLY A 25 -45.68 16.93 51.78
N ARG A 26 -46.03 18.05 52.43
CA ARG A 26 -45.24 18.55 53.54
C ARG A 26 -45.60 17.77 54.80
N GLY A 27 -44.57 17.30 55.51
CA GLY A 27 -44.75 16.85 56.89
C GLY A 27 -45.35 18.01 57.69
N CYS A 28 -46.33 17.71 58.54
CA CYS A 28 -47.03 18.76 59.27
C CYS A 28 -46.01 19.48 60.17
N VAL A 29 -45.81 20.79 59.99
CA VAL A 29 -45.01 21.61 60.91
C VAL A 29 -46.00 22.49 61.65
N LEU A 30 -46.58 21.97 62.74
CA LEU A 30 -47.36 22.84 63.61
C LEU A 30 -46.40 23.77 64.36
N PRO A 31 -46.57 25.09 64.30
CA PRO A 31 -45.95 25.97 65.27
C PRO A 31 -46.51 25.61 66.66
N HIS A 32 -45.61 25.53 67.64
CA HIS A 32 -45.73 24.94 68.97
C HIS A 32 -46.82 25.50 69.92
N VAL A 33 -47.93 26.09 69.44
CA VAL A 33 -48.87 26.86 70.27
C VAL A 33 -50.29 26.32 70.09
N PHE A 34 -50.91 25.93 71.21
CA PHE A 34 -52.25 25.34 71.42
C PHE A 34 -52.33 23.81 71.58
N THR A 35 -52.26 23.39 72.84
CA THR A 35 -52.58 22.06 73.35
C THR A 35 -54.09 21.80 73.35
N TYR A 36 -54.62 21.24 72.26
CA TYR A 36 -55.84 20.42 72.31
C TYR A 36 -55.49 19.01 71.82
N PRO A 37 -55.45 17.99 72.71
CA PRO A 37 -54.81 16.71 72.44
C PRO A 37 -55.62 15.70 71.60
N GLU A 38 -56.66 16.11 70.87
CA GLU A 38 -57.59 15.15 70.24
C GLU A 38 -57.80 15.29 68.72
N VAL A 39 -57.19 16.28 68.05
CA VAL A 39 -57.26 16.38 66.58
C VAL A 39 -55.90 16.05 66.00
N GLY A 40 -55.72 14.79 65.57
CA GLY A 40 -54.52 14.38 64.86
C GLY A 40 -54.33 15.21 63.59
N CYS A 41 -53.12 15.72 63.38
CA CYS A 41 -52.77 16.46 62.17
C CYS A 41 -53.05 15.59 60.94
N VAL A 42 -53.83 16.11 59.99
CA VAL A 42 -54.02 15.48 58.68
C VAL A 42 -52.83 15.90 57.83
N GLU A 43 -51.98 14.94 57.49
CA GLU A 43 -50.79 15.21 56.70
C GLU A 43 -51.11 15.40 55.23
N GLU A 44 -50.33 16.27 54.58
CA GLU A 44 -50.58 16.61 53.18
C GLU A 44 -50.24 15.40 52.30
N PRO A 45 -51.16 14.97 51.42
CA PRO A 45 -50.83 14.00 50.40
C PRO A 45 -49.81 14.59 49.44
N GLY A 46 -48.99 13.72 48.84
CA GLY A 46 -48.21 14.11 47.68
C GLY A 46 -49.14 14.47 46.53
N GLY A 47 -48.80 15.54 45.82
CA GLY A 47 -49.49 15.95 44.61
C GLY A 47 -49.31 14.92 43.51
N ASP A 48 -50.33 14.77 42.67
CA ASP A 48 -50.26 13.89 41.51
C ASP A 48 -49.28 14.45 40.46
N GLY A 49 -48.59 13.57 39.75
CA GLY A 49 -47.87 13.94 38.56
C GLY A 49 -48.84 14.34 37.45
N GLY A 50 -48.52 15.40 36.71
CA GLY A 50 -49.33 15.83 35.58
C GLY A 50 -49.22 14.84 34.41
N ASP A 51 -50.25 14.79 33.58
CA ASP A 51 -50.25 13.99 32.37
C ASP A 51 -49.39 14.66 31.29
N ALA A 52 -48.80 13.84 30.42
CA ALA A 52 -48.15 14.35 29.20
C ALA A 52 -49.20 14.88 28.22
N SER A 53 -48.82 15.85 27.38
CA SER A 53 -49.68 16.26 26.26
C SER A 53 -49.75 15.17 25.19
N GLU A 54 -50.71 15.30 24.27
CA GLU A 54 -50.77 14.41 23.11
C GLU A 54 -49.76 14.89 22.05
N PRO A 55 -48.99 13.98 21.42
CA PRO A 55 -48.19 14.34 20.26
C PRO A 55 -49.09 14.51 19.04
N THR A 56 -48.63 15.29 18.06
CA THR A 56 -49.38 15.47 16.81
C THR A 56 -48.85 14.57 15.70
N ARG A 57 -49.76 14.19 14.80
CA ARG A 57 -49.44 13.40 13.61
C ARG A 57 -48.54 14.21 12.67
N GLY A 58 -47.59 13.56 12.02
CA GLY A 58 -46.85 14.20 10.91
C GLY A 58 -47.79 14.53 9.75
N THR A 59 -47.58 15.67 9.09
CA THR A 59 -48.48 16.05 7.98
C THR A 59 -48.21 15.17 6.76
N ASP A 60 -49.26 14.90 5.99
CA ASP A 60 -49.10 14.22 4.72
C ASP A 60 -48.27 15.10 3.76
N ALA A 61 -47.44 14.47 2.94
CA ALA A 61 -46.76 15.16 1.86
C ALA A 61 -47.72 15.47 0.72
N GLY A 62 -47.38 16.49 -0.06
CA GLY A 62 -48.21 16.99 -1.13
C GLY A 62 -47.86 16.41 -2.50
N THR A 63 -47.88 17.25 -3.53
CA THR A 63 -47.50 16.83 -4.90
C THR A 63 -46.35 17.66 -5.42
N THR A 64 -45.31 17.02 -5.94
CA THR A 64 -44.19 17.64 -6.64
C THR A 64 -44.28 17.29 -8.13
N LEU A 65 -44.58 18.30 -8.95
CA LEU A 65 -44.62 18.19 -10.41
C LEU A 65 -43.38 18.86 -11.00
N LEU A 66 -42.65 18.14 -11.84
CA LEU A 66 -41.56 18.68 -12.65
C LEU A 66 -41.90 18.48 -14.12
N GLN A 67 -41.82 19.53 -14.93
CA GLN A 67 -41.93 19.46 -16.38
C GLN A 67 -40.62 19.95 -16.99
N LEU A 68 -40.06 19.13 -17.87
CA LEU A 68 -38.80 19.38 -18.59
C LEU A 68 -39.11 19.41 -20.09
N GLU A 69 -38.71 20.50 -20.76
CA GLU A 69 -38.91 20.68 -22.20
C GLU A 69 -37.66 21.28 -22.81
N SER A 70 -37.23 20.77 -23.96
CA SER A 70 -36.22 21.47 -24.76
C SER A 70 -36.87 22.54 -25.62
N ALA A 71 -36.05 23.47 -26.09
CA ALA A 71 -36.46 24.53 -27.00
C ALA A 71 -37.16 24.08 -28.28
N GLU A 72 -36.78 22.91 -28.80
CA GLU A 72 -37.26 22.45 -30.10
C GLU A 72 -38.71 21.95 -30.03
N SER A 73 -39.14 21.46 -28.86
CA SER A 73 -40.50 20.96 -28.62
C SER A 73 -41.51 22.07 -28.30
N GLY A 74 -41.08 23.14 -27.61
CA GLY A 74 -41.98 24.15 -27.04
C GLY A 74 -42.09 25.48 -27.80
N GLY A 75 -41.19 25.75 -28.76
CA GLY A 75 -41.18 27.01 -29.55
C GLY A 75 -40.91 28.29 -28.76
N GLN A 76 -40.68 28.21 -27.45
CA GLN A 76 -40.51 29.36 -26.54
C GLN A 76 -39.04 29.64 -26.14
N VAL A 77 -38.11 28.75 -26.46
CA VAL A 77 -36.76 28.75 -25.86
C VAL A 77 -35.70 28.72 -26.96
N GLN A 78 -34.46 29.17 -26.69
CA GLN A 78 -33.39 29.15 -27.69
C GLN A 78 -32.73 27.77 -27.76
N LYS A 79 -32.19 27.41 -28.93
CA LYS A 79 -31.47 26.15 -29.13
C LYS A 79 -30.33 26.00 -28.11
N GLY A 80 -30.28 24.85 -27.43
CA GLY A 80 -29.29 24.59 -26.37
C GLY A 80 -29.69 25.07 -24.97
N GLU A 81 -30.95 25.42 -24.78
CA GLU A 81 -31.55 25.72 -23.48
C GLU A 81 -32.69 24.72 -23.17
N VAL A 82 -32.93 24.54 -21.87
CA VAL A 82 -33.96 23.68 -21.29
C VAL A 82 -34.91 24.55 -20.48
N TYR A 83 -36.21 24.47 -20.80
CA TYR A 83 -37.25 25.03 -19.96
C TYR A 83 -37.66 24.02 -18.90
N MET A 84 -37.68 24.48 -17.66
CA MET A 84 -38.06 23.68 -16.51
C MET A 84 -39.14 24.41 -15.72
N SER A 85 -40.26 23.71 -15.50
CA SER A 85 -41.37 24.17 -14.67
C SER A 85 -41.55 23.19 -13.51
N GLY A 86 -41.20 23.60 -12.30
CA GLY A 86 -41.44 22.85 -11.08
C GLY A 86 -42.59 23.47 -10.29
N LYS A 87 -43.56 22.67 -9.87
CA LYS A 87 -44.72 23.10 -9.07
C LYS A 87 -44.90 22.15 -7.90
N THR A 88 -44.95 22.68 -6.69
CA THR A 88 -45.26 21.93 -5.48
C THR A 88 -46.63 22.33 -4.97
N PHE A 89 -47.39 21.34 -4.52
CA PHE A 89 -48.69 21.51 -3.89
C PHE A 89 -48.63 20.88 -2.51
N ASP A 90 -49.34 21.41 -1.53
CA ASP A 90 -49.50 20.77 -0.23
C ASP A 90 -50.45 19.56 -0.32
N CYS A 91 -50.71 18.90 0.81
CA CYS A 91 -51.60 17.74 0.87
C CYS A 91 -53.08 18.05 0.55
N VAL A 92 -53.49 19.33 0.54
CA VAL A 92 -54.85 19.75 0.15
C VAL A 92 -54.91 20.26 -1.29
N GLY A 93 -53.79 20.28 -2.01
CA GLY A 93 -53.68 20.70 -3.40
C GLY A 93 -53.49 22.21 -3.58
N THR A 94 -53.17 22.95 -2.53
CA THR A 94 -52.81 24.37 -2.63
C THR A 94 -51.38 24.50 -3.16
N PRO A 95 -51.11 25.31 -4.20
CA PRO A 95 -49.76 25.59 -4.64
C PRO A 95 -48.92 26.19 -3.51
N VAL A 96 -47.74 25.61 -3.24
CA VAL A 96 -46.79 26.08 -2.21
C VAL A 96 -45.68 26.86 -2.88
N GLU A 97 -45.02 26.26 -3.88
CA GLU A 97 -43.97 26.90 -4.66
C GLU A 97 -44.14 26.60 -6.16
N SER A 98 -43.74 27.55 -6.99
CA SER A 98 -43.60 27.35 -8.43
C SER A 98 -42.32 28.01 -8.92
N CYS A 99 -41.54 27.30 -9.70
CA CYS A 99 -40.37 27.84 -10.38
C CYS A 99 -40.50 27.55 -11.87
N GLU A 100 -40.37 28.59 -12.69
CA GLU A 100 -40.26 28.46 -14.13
C GLU A 100 -38.95 29.14 -14.53
N THR A 101 -38.05 28.37 -15.13
CA THR A 101 -36.71 28.86 -15.48
C THR A 101 -36.22 28.21 -16.76
N THR A 102 -35.40 28.96 -17.48
CA THR A 102 -34.68 28.50 -18.66
C THR A 102 -33.21 28.42 -18.32
N VAL A 103 -32.61 27.25 -18.52
CA VAL A 103 -31.21 26.98 -18.18
C VAL A 103 -30.51 26.47 -19.41
N LYS A 104 -29.28 26.92 -19.68
CA LYS A 104 -28.48 26.32 -20.75
C LYS A 104 -28.24 24.85 -20.46
N THR A 105 -28.33 23.97 -21.45
CA THR A 105 -28.20 22.52 -21.23
C THR A 105 -26.82 22.15 -20.67
N SER A 106 -25.77 22.92 -20.97
CA SER A 106 -24.42 22.77 -20.39
C SER A 106 -24.33 23.16 -18.90
N GLU A 107 -25.27 23.98 -18.42
CA GLU A 107 -25.32 24.46 -17.04
C GLU A 107 -26.31 23.64 -16.20
N LEU A 108 -27.15 22.81 -16.83
CA LEU A 108 -28.10 21.92 -16.17
C LEU A 108 -27.35 20.85 -15.36
N GLY A 109 -27.44 20.95 -14.03
CA GLY A 109 -26.89 19.94 -13.12
C GLY A 109 -27.95 18.91 -12.74
N GLN A 110 -28.11 18.71 -11.43
CA GLN A 110 -29.02 17.70 -10.87
C GLN A 110 -30.32 18.34 -10.38
N THR A 111 -31.43 17.66 -10.61
CA THR A 111 -32.76 18.01 -10.10
C THR A 111 -33.20 16.96 -9.09
N ARG A 112 -33.48 17.39 -7.87
CA ARG A 112 -33.95 16.58 -6.75
C ARG A 112 -35.42 16.81 -6.50
N LEU A 113 -36.17 15.73 -6.35
CA LEU A 113 -37.60 15.75 -6.13
C LEU A 113 -37.93 15.00 -4.84
N SER A 114 -38.81 15.57 -4.02
CA SER A 114 -39.26 14.95 -2.77
C SER A 114 -40.72 15.29 -2.48
N ALA A 115 -41.42 14.33 -1.89
CA ALA A 115 -42.77 14.40 -1.36
C ALA A 115 -42.90 13.38 -0.22
N VAL A 116 -42.03 13.49 0.78
CA VAL A 116 -41.91 12.57 1.92
C VAL A 116 -42.80 13.02 3.07
N GLY A 117 -43.64 12.13 3.60
CA GLY A 117 -44.53 12.45 4.71
C GLY A 117 -43.78 12.84 5.99
N GLY A 118 -44.37 13.72 6.79
CA GLY A 118 -43.77 14.21 8.03
C GLY A 118 -43.62 13.11 9.09
N LYS A 119 -42.57 13.18 9.91
CA LYS A 119 -42.42 12.29 11.08
C LYS A 119 -43.56 12.54 12.08
N GLY A 120 -44.16 11.52 12.67
CA GLY A 120 -45.08 11.68 13.81
C GLY A 120 -44.34 12.14 15.06
N GLY A 121 -45.01 12.95 15.88
CA GLY A 121 -44.49 13.40 17.17
C GLY A 121 -44.30 12.26 18.16
N ASP A 122 -43.23 12.30 18.93
CA ASP A 122 -42.93 11.34 19.98
C ASP A 122 -43.86 11.56 21.19
N GLY A 123 -44.37 10.49 21.78
CA GLY A 123 -45.22 10.51 22.96
C GLY A 123 -44.45 10.93 24.22
N GLY A 124 -45.16 11.56 25.14
CA GLY A 124 -44.58 12.25 26.28
C GLY A 124 -44.64 11.40 27.55
N ARG A 125 -43.85 11.79 28.53
CA ARG A 125 -43.74 11.12 29.81
C ARG A 125 -44.69 11.75 30.82
N GLY A 126 -45.50 10.93 31.48
CA GLY A 126 -46.28 11.40 32.62
C GLY A 126 -45.37 11.81 33.78
N GLY A 127 -45.76 12.87 34.49
CA GLY A 127 -45.03 13.36 35.65
C GLY A 127 -45.02 12.34 36.78
N MET A 128 -43.97 12.31 37.59
CA MET A 128 -43.95 11.43 38.77
C MET A 128 -44.87 11.97 39.86
N GLY A 129 -45.57 11.10 40.58
CA GLY A 129 -46.34 11.48 41.76
C GLY A 129 -45.43 11.89 42.92
N GLY A 130 -45.85 12.89 43.69
CA GLY A 130 -45.13 13.34 44.88
C GLY A 130 -45.24 12.32 46.02
N THR A 131 -44.19 12.15 46.80
CA THR A 131 -44.24 11.40 48.07
C THR A 131 -45.17 12.09 49.07
N GLY A 132 -45.95 11.33 49.84
CA GLY A 132 -46.78 11.88 50.92
C GLY A 132 -45.96 12.37 52.12
N GLY A 133 -46.50 13.32 52.88
CA GLY A 133 -45.83 13.84 54.07
C GLY A 133 -45.57 12.77 55.14
N GLU A 134 -44.48 12.90 55.90
CA GLU A 134 -44.17 11.98 56.99
C GLU A 134 -44.95 12.29 58.27
N GLY A 135 -45.40 11.20 58.89
CA GLY A 135 -46.13 11.09 60.15
C GLY A 135 -45.43 11.81 61.30
N GLN A 136 -46.12 12.72 61.97
CA GLN A 136 -45.59 13.31 63.20
C GLN A 136 -45.41 12.28 64.31
N LYS A 137 -44.33 12.39 65.09
CA LYS A 137 -44.17 11.60 66.31
C LYS A 137 -45.30 11.95 67.29
N GLY A 138 -45.91 10.92 67.90
CA GLY A 138 -46.94 11.12 68.90
C GLY A 138 -46.43 11.89 70.13
N PRO A 139 -47.29 12.62 70.85
CA PRO A 139 -46.92 13.15 72.17
C PRO A 139 -46.67 11.98 73.15
N PRO A 140 -45.93 12.17 74.26
CA PRO A 140 -45.63 11.09 75.20
C PRO A 140 -46.88 10.28 75.61
N GLY A 141 -46.84 8.97 75.37
CA GLY A 141 -47.95 8.04 75.59
C GLY A 141 -49.08 8.07 74.54
N GLY A 142 -48.89 8.81 73.44
CA GLY A 142 -49.77 8.92 72.27
C GLY A 142 -49.29 8.09 71.08
N TYR A 143 -50.20 7.85 70.12
CA TYR A 143 -49.90 7.18 68.86
C TYR A 143 -49.15 8.14 67.93
N GLY A 144 -48.33 7.60 67.02
CA GLY A 144 -47.77 8.41 65.94
C GLY A 144 -48.83 8.83 64.92
N GLY A 145 -48.61 9.97 64.26
CA GLY A 145 -49.44 10.48 63.17
C GLY A 145 -49.36 9.58 61.94
N PHE A 146 -50.46 9.50 61.19
CA PHE A 146 -50.49 8.76 59.93
C PHE A 146 -49.66 9.47 58.88
N GLY A 147 -48.91 8.72 58.08
CA GLY A 147 -48.21 9.29 56.93
C GLY A 147 -49.19 9.71 55.83
N GLY A 148 -48.88 10.82 55.15
CA GLY A 148 -49.62 11.29 53.98
C GLY A 148 -49.58 10.29 52.82
N ARG A 149 -50.64 10.23 52.02
CA ARG A 149 -50.70 9.37 50.82
C ARG A 149 -49.75 9.91 49.73
N GLY A 150 -49.08 9.04 48.99
CA GLY A 150 -48.36 9.44 47.79
C GLY A 150 -49.29 9.85 46.65
N GLY A 151 -48.86 10.80 45.84
CA GLY A 151 -49.56 11.24 44.63
C GLY A 151 -49.49 10.18 43.53
N ASN A 152 -50.50 10.14 42.66
CA ASN A 152 -50.51 9.25 41.51
C ASN A 152 -49.45 9.67 40.49
N GLY A 153 -48.88 8.72 39.76
CA GLY A 153 -48.06 9.05 38.60
C GLY A 153 -48.95 9.59 37.49
N GLY A 154 -48.47 10.54 36.69
CA GLY A 154 -49.17 11.05 35.53
C GLY A 154 -49.18 10.07 34.37
N ARG A 155 -50.10 10.25 33.44
CA ARG A 155 -50.25 9.43 32.25
C ARG A 155 -49.28 9.90 31.16
N GLY A 156 -48.42 9.02 30.65
CA GLY A 156 -47.69 9.25 29.40
C GLY A 156 -48.57 8.97 28.17
N THR A 157 -48.09 9.37 26.99
CA THR A 157 -48.84 9.24 25.73
C THR A 157 -48.14 8.30 24.74
N SER A 158 -48.91 7.70 23.83
CA SER A 158 -48.37 6.95 22.67
C SER A 158 -47.72 7.92 21.69
N GLY A 159 -46.83 7.42 20.82
CA GLY A 159 -46.33 8.22 19.71
C GLY A 159 -47.41 8.42 18.64
N ALA A 160 -47.34 9.53 17.90
CA ALA A 160 -48.27 9.82 16.82
C ALA A 160 -47.82 9.19 15.49
N ASP A 161 -48.77 8.95 14.59
CA ASP A 161 -48.48 8.37 13.28
C ASP A 161 -47.68 9.33 12.38
N GLY A 162 -46.91 8.76 11.45
CA GLY A 162 -46.29 9.51 10.37
C GLY A 162 -47.30 9.98 9.32
N GLY A 163 -46.93 11.05 8.63
CA GLY A 163 -47.62 11.52 7.44
C GLY A 163 -47.44 10.55 6.28
N ARG A 164 -48.43 10.46 5.39
CA ARG A 164 -48.34 9.68 4.15
C ARG A 164 -47.40 10.36 3.17
N GLY A 165 -46.73 9.57 2.35
CA GLY A 165 -45.96 10.05 1.21
C GLY A 165 -46.90 10.62 0.14
N GLY A 166 -46.39 11.62 -0.58
CA GLY A 166 -47.13 12.39 -1.56
C GLY A 166 -47.03 11.81 -2.97
N ARG A 167 -47.12 12.68 -3.97
CA ARG A 167 -46.97 12.31 -5.38
C ARG A 167 -45.83 13.06 -6.04
N VAL A 168 -44.93 12.35 -6.72
CA VAL A 168 -43.91 12.93 -7.58
C VAL A 168 -44.22 12.58 -9.02
N GLU A 169 -44.32 13.58 -9.89
CA GLU A 169 -44.59 13.38 -11.31
C GLU A 169 -43.57 14.17 -12.15
N VAL A 170 -42.83 13.46 -13.00
CA VAL A 170 -41.89 14.06 -13.96
C VAL A 170 -42.50 13.98 -15.35
N ARG A 171 -42.75 15.12 -15.98
CA ARG A 171 -43.26 15.23 -17.35
C ARG A 171 -42.14 15.60 -18.31
N VAL A 172 -42.08 14.89 -19.42
CA VAL A 172 -41.14 15.14 -20.50
C VAL A 172 -41.81 14.78 -21.83
N HIS A 173 -41.47 15.47 -22.92
CA HIS A 173 -41.91 15.06 -24.26
C HIS A 173 -41.07 13.89 -24.77
N GLU A 174 -41.59 13.13 -25.74
CA GLU A 174 -40.92 11.96 -26.32
C GLU A 174 -39.58 12.34 -27.00
N GLY A 175 -39.51 13.52 -27.62
CA GLY A 175 -38.23 14.06 -28.14
C GLY A 175 -37.22 14.50 -27.07
N ASP A 176 -37.66 14.68 -25.83
CA ASP A 176 -36.90 15.31 -24.74
C ASP A 176 -36.51 14.33 -23.61
N GLU A 177 -36.76 13.03 -23.80
CA GLU A 177 -36.54 12.01 -22.75
C GLU A 177 -35.11 11.99 -22.19
N TYR A 178 -34.12 12.46 -22.96
CA TYR A 178 -32.74 12.63 -22.51
C TYR A 178 -32.61 13.57 -21.29
N LEU A 179 -33.54 14.52 -21.09
CA LEU A 179 -33.57 15.43 -19.95
C LEU A 179 -33.83 14.70 -18.61
N LEU A 180 -34.38 13.48 -18.65
CA LEU A 180 -34.51 12.63 -17.46
C LEU A 180 -33.16 12.29 -16.84
N MET A 181 -32.05 12.44 -17.58
CA MET A 181 -30.70 12.34 -17.01
C MET A 181 -30.41 13.40 -15.94
N SER A 182 -31.08 14.55 -15.98
CA SER A 182 -30.90 15.61 -14.97
C SER A 182 -31.58 15.27 -13.64
N VAL A 183 -32.57 14.37 -13.63
CA VAL A 183 -33.31 14.03 -12.40
C VAL A 183 -32.59 12.91 -11.66
N GLU A 184 -32.21 13.21 -10.42
CA GLU A 184 -31.45 12.28 -9.58
C GLU A 184 -32.33 11.08 -9.16
N GLY A 185 -31.77 9.86 -9.21
CA GLY A 185 -32.39 8.68 -8.62
C GLY A 185 -33.50 8.00 -9.41
N LEU A 186 -33.95 8.54 -10.55
CA LEU A 186 -35.03 7.93 -11.35
C LEU A 186 -34.70 6.53 -11.92
N GLN A 187 -33.42 6.15 -11.97
CA GLN A 187 -33.00 4.81 -12.42
C GLN A 187 -33.13 3.72 -11.32
N ASP A 188 -33.09 4.11 -10.05
CA ASP A 188 -33.02 3.20 -8.90
C ASP A 188 -34.39 3.11 -8.21
N GLU A 189 -34.93 1.89 -8.09
CA GLU A 189 -36.23 1.63 -7.45
C GLU A 189 -36.31 2.19 -6.04
N SER A 190 -35.26 1.98 -5.25
CA SER A 190 -35.23 2.38 -3.84
C SER A 190 -35.23 3.90 -3.73
N LYS A 191 -34.51 4.59 -4.62
CA LYS A 191 -34.49 6.05 -4.66
C LYS A 191 -35.83 6.62 -5.11
N VAL A 192 -36.45 6.05 -6.14
CA VAL A 192 -37.81 6.44 -6.58
C VAL A 192 -38.83 6.25 -5.47
N LEU A 193 -38.81 5.12 -4.76
CA LEU A 193 -39.68 4.88 -3.61
C LEU A 193 -39.43 5.87 -2.46
N ASN A 194 -38.17 6.28 -2.27
CA ASN A 194 -37.80 7.26 -1.25
C ASN A 194 -38.26 8.69 -1.61
N MET A 195 -38.43 9.04 -2.89
CA MET A 195 -38.94 10.36 -3.29
C MET A 195 -40.36 10.62 -2.77
N ALA A 196 -41.16 9.58 -2.57
CA ALA A 196 -42.56 9.70 -2.12
C ALA A 196 -42.83 8.83 -0.88
N ARG A 197 -41.85 8.65 0.02
CA ARG A 197 -42.03 7.76 1.18
C ARG A 197 -42.97 8.35 2.23
N GLY A 198 -43.68 7.49 2.97
CA GLY A 198 -44.30 7.90 4.22
C GLY A 198 -43.28 8.33 5.29
N GLY A 199 -43.73 9.19 6.18
CA GLY A 199 -43.02 9.59 7.38
C GLY A 199 -42.99 8.49 8.42
N TYR A 200 -41.98 8.50 9.29
CA TYR A 200 -41.90 7.56 10.40
C TYR A 200 -42.90 7.92 11.49
N GLY A 201 -43.47 6.92 12.17
CA GLY A 201 -44.24 7.17 13.39
C GLY A 201 -43.34 7.61 14.55
N GLY A 202 -43.92 8.38 15.47
CA GLY A 202 -43.27 8.80 16.70
C GLY A 202 -43.13 7.66 17.71
N ARG A 203 -42.13 7.75 18.58
CA ARG A 203 -41.89 6.77 19.65
C ARG A 203 -42.88 6.97 20.78
N ARG A 204 -43.26 5.91 21.50
CA ARG A 204 -44.09 6.05 22.70
C ARG A 204 -43.36 6.73 23.86
N GLY A 205 -44.13 7.44 24.69
CA GLY A 205 -43.68 7.96 25.96
C GLY A 205 -43.74 6.91 27.08
N SER A 206 -43.83 7.38 28.33
CA SER A 206 -43.90 6.50 29.51
C SER A 206 -44.81 7.06 30.59
N HIS A 207 -45.53 6.20 31.32
CA HIS A 207 -46.26 6.64 32.51
C HIS A 207 -45.30 7.12 33.60
N GLY A 208 -45.75 8.12 34.37
CA GLY A 208 -45.07 8.57 35.57
C GLY A 208 -45.15 7.51 36.66
N GLN A 209 -44.10 7.41 37.46
CA GLN A 209 -44.11 6.56 38.64
C GLN A 209 -45.04 7.15 39.70
N GLU A 210 -45.71 6.29 40.45
CA GLU A 210 -46.46 6.68 41.63
C GLU A 210 -45.55 7.23 42.73
N GLY A 211 -46.07 8.22 43.45
CA GLY A 211 -45.45 8.72 44.67
C GLY A 211 -45.55 7.70 45.79
N THR A 212 -44.49 7.55 46.56
CA THR A 212 -44.52 6.71 47.77
C THR A 212 -45.41 7.34 48.84
N GLY A 213 -46.06 6.52 49.66
CA GLY A 213 -46.71 7.02 50.87
C GLY A 213 -45.68 7.49 51.89
N GLY A 214 -46.01 8.55 52.62
CA GLY A 214 -45.17 9.00 53.73
C GLY A 214 -45.17 7.98 54.86
N LYS A 215 -44.08 7.89 55.61
CA LYS A 215 -43.98 6.97 56.74
C LYS A 215 -44.89 7.44 57.87
N GLY A 216 -45.51 6.51 58.60
CA GLY A 216 -46.22 6.85 59.82
C GLY A 216 -45.24 7.29 60.92
N GLY A 217 -45.71 8.18 61.78
CA GLY A 217 -44.88 8.77 62.81
C GLY A 217 -44.55 7.77 63.89
N ALA A 218 -43.41 7.93 64.53
CA ALA A 218 -43.08 7.13 65.69
C ALA A 218 -44.12 7.34 66.81
N PRO A 219 -44.41 6.33 67.65
CA PRO A 219 -45.21 6.57 68.85
C PRO A 219 -44.49 7.57 69.76
N GLY A 220 -45.26 8.27 70.59
CA GLY A 220 -44.66 9.11 71.62
C GLY A 220 -43.95 8.30 72.69
N ASP A 221 -43.08 8.96 73.44
CA ASP A 221 -42.28 8.29 74.47
C ASP A 221 -43.16 7.56 75.49
N THR A 222 -42.74 6.37 75.91
CA THR A 222 -43.53 5.51 76.78
C THR A 222 -43.71 6.17 78.14
N VAL A 223 -44.94 6.56 78.48
CA VAL A 223 -45.26 7.13 79.78
C VAL A 223 -45.62 6.02 80.76
N LYS A 224 -44.86 5.90 81.85
CA LYS A 224 -45.21 5.04 82.98
C LYS A 224 -46.42 5.63 83.71
N ARG A 225 -47.57 4.97 83.62
CA ARG A 225 -48.74 5.34 84.42
C ARG A 225 -48.88 4.38 85.58
N LYS A 226 -49.18 4.93 86.75
CA LYS A 226 -49.54 4.15 87.94
C LYS A 226 -51.05 4.00 87.96
N LYS A 227 -51.54 2.76 88.04
CA LYS A 227 -52.96 2.48 88.31
C LYS A 227 -53.07 1.97 89.73
N TYR A 228 -53.98 2.55 90.49
CA TYR A 228 -54.28 2.06 91.83
C TYR A 228 -55.24 0.89 91.71
N ASP A 229 -54.90 -0.24 92.31
CA ASP A 229 -55.80 -1.37 92.43
C ASP A 229 -56.44 -1.37 93.83
N PRO A 230 -57.73 -1.05 93.93
CA PRO A 230 -58.41 -0.96 95.21
C PRO A 230 -58.53 -2.33 95.91
N ALA A 231 -58.46 -3.45 95.18
CA ALA A 231 -58.61 -4.78 95.77
C ALA A 231 -57.35 -5.23 96.52
N THR A 232 -56.17 -4.98 95.95
CA THR A 232 -54.88 -5.31 96.58
C THR A 232 -54.24 -4.12 97.30
N LYS A 233 -54.90 -2.95 97.30
CA LYS A 233 -54.44 -1.67 97.85
C LYS A 233 -53.02 -1.28 97.42
N THR A 234 -52.61 -1.70 96.22
CA THR A 234 -51.25 -1.51 95.69
C THR A 234 -51.29 -0.75 94.37
N TRP A 235 -50.30 0.11 94.17
CA TRP A 235 -50.08 0.78 92.89
C TRP A 235 -49.18 -0.09 92.03
N TYR A 236 -49.65 -0.51 90.85
CA TYR A 236 -48.76 -1.09 89.84
C TYR A 236 -48.54 -0.10 88.70
N SER A 237 -47.29 -0.05 88.23
CA SER A 237 -46.89 0.74 87.09
C SER A 237 -47.03 -0.12 85.84
N TYR A 238 -47.77 0.35 84.84
CA TYR A 238 -47.82 -0.30 83.54
C TYR A 238 -47.28 0.65 82.47
N LEU A 239 -46.59 0.07 81.49
CA LEU A 239 -46.15 0.78 80.30
C LEU A 239 -47.31 0.74 79.30
N LYS A 240 -47.82 1.90 78.90
CA LYS A 240 -48.78 1.96 77.80
C LYS A 240 -47.98 2.08 76.52
N GLU A 241 -47.61 0.95 75.94
CA GLU A 241 -46.98 0.91 74.62
C GLU A 241 -47.99 1.35 73.57
N LYS A 242 -47.55 2.24 72.68
CA LYS A 242 -48.35 2.77 71.59
C LYS A 242 -47.70 2.37 70.28
N THR A 243 -48.51 2.13 69.29
CA THR A 243 -48.05 1.78 67.95
C THR A 243 -47.65 3.04 67.19
N PRO A 244 -46.65 2.95 66.29
CA PRO A 244 -46.43 3.97 65.27
C PRO A 244 -47.72 4.28 64.50
N GLY A 245 -47.77 5.45 63.88
CA GLY A 245 -48.78 5.74 62.87
C GLY A 245 -48.66 4.77 61.69
N GLN A 246 -49.75 4.58 60.96
CA GLN A 246 -49.70 3.78 59.74
C GLN A 246 -49.06 4.60 58.62
N ASP A 247 -48.21 3.96 57.82
CA ASP A 247 -47.67 4.55 56.59
C ASP A 247 -48.80 4.93 55.63
N GLY A 248 -48.62 6.04 54.93
CA GLY A 248 -49.48 6.44 53.84
C GLY A 248 -49.47 5.40 52.73
N LYS A 249 -50.58 5.32 51.99
CA LYS A 249 -50.65 4.46 50.80
C LYS A 249 -49.83 5.09 49.68
N TRP A 250 -49.24 4.26 48.81
CA TRP A 250 -48.63 4.74 47.58
C TRP A 250 -49.70 5.33 46.65
N GLY A 251 -49.27 6.17 45.73
CA GLY A 251 -50.08 6.60 44.60
C GLY A 251 -50.46 5.45 43.68
N ARG A 252 -51.25 5.74 42.65
CA ARG A 252 -51.58 4.77 41.61
C ARG A 252 -50.66 4.95 40.40
N PHE A 253 -50.21 3.83 39.84
CA PHE A 253 -49.54 3.77 38.55
C PHE A 253 -50.56 3.58 37.43
N HIS A 254 -50.39 4.28 36.30
CA HIS A 254 -51.19 4.01 35.11
C HIS A 254 -50.61 2.83 34.33
N ALA A 255 -51.40 1.76 34.18
CA ALA A 255 -50.99 0.55 33.46
C ALA A 255 -51.48 0.50 32.00
N SER A 256 -51.94 1.63 31.44
CA SER A 256 -52.37 1.63 30.03
C SER A 256 -51.20 1.31 29.10
N ARG A 257 -51.45 0.56 28.04
CA ARG A 257 -50.40 0.25 27.05
C ARG A 257 -50.17 1.49 26.18
N LEU A 258 -48.92 1.94 26.11
CA LEU A 258 -48.47 2.94 25.13
C LEU A 258 -47.85 2.22 23.93
N THR A 259 -48.07 2.75 22.74
CA THR A 259 -47.59 2.19 21.47
C THR A 259 -46.84 3.25 20.69
N ASP A 260 -45.88 2.82 19.88
CA ASP A 260 -45.26 3.71 18.91
C ASP A 260 -46.30 4.01 17.82
N GLY A 261 -46.18 5.17 17.17
CA GLY A 261 -47.02 5.53 16.04
C GLY A 261 -46.72 4.67 14.82
N GLY A 262 -47.72 4.47 13.96
CA GLY A 262 -47.55 3.82 12.67
C GLY A 262 -46.73 4.69 11.71
N GLY A 263 -45.92 4.05 10.86
CA GLY A 263 -45.34 4.74 9.71
C GLY A 263 -46.43 5.12 8.70
N GLY A 264 -46.26 6.25 8.02
CA GLY A 264 -47.12 6.64 6.91
C GLY A 264 -46.96 5.70 5.72
N THR A 265 -48.00 5.62 4.88
CA THR A 265 -47.95 4.85 3.63
C THR A 265 -47.07 5.54 2.61
N THR A 266 -46.28 4.79 1.83
CA THR A 266 -45.57 5.30 0.66
C THR A 266 -46.57 5.78 -0.39
N GLY A 267 -46.29 6.95 -0.97
CA GLY A 267 -47.02 7.55 -2.07
C GLY A 267 -46.57 7.03 -3.44
N GLN A 268 -46.63 7.88 -4.46
CA GLN A 268 -46.37 7.47 -5.85
C GLN A 268 -45.35 8.40 -6.50
N ALA A 269 -44.36 7.83 -7.18
CA ALA A 269 -43.43 8.55 -8.05
C ALA A 269 -43.50 7.97 -9.46
N GLU A 270 -43.73 8.81 -10.47
CA GLU A 270 -43.89 8.37 -11.86
C GLU A 270 -43.30 9.35 -12.87
N ILE A 271 -42.91 8.82 -14.01
CA ILE A 271 -42.47 9.56 -15.19
C ILE A 271 -43.58 9.49 -16.21
N ARG A 272 -44.02 10.63 -16.72
CA ARG A 272 -45.00 10.73 -17.80
C ARG A 272 -44.35 11.28 -19.06
N VAL A 273 -44.27 10.45 -20.08
CA VAL A 273 -43.81 10.85 -21.41
C VAL A 273 -45.02 11.31 -22.21
N LEU A 274 -45.01 12.57 -22.59
CA LEU A 274 -46.00 13.21 -23.44
C LEU A 274 -45.64 12.92 -24.89
N GLY A 275 -46.59 12.41 -25.69
CA GLY A 275 -46.33 12.14 -27.10
C GLY A 275 -46.28 13.43 -27.92
N ASP A 276 -45.34 13.52 -28.86
CA ASP A 276 -45.12 14.72 -29.68
C ASP A 276 -46.27 15.00 -30.67
N ARG A 277 -47.13 14.00 -30.93
CA ARG A 277 -48.29 14.13 -31.83
C ARG A 277 -49.57 14.38 -31.03
N LEU A 278 -50.30 15.43 -31.39
CA LEU A 278 -51.65 15.72 -30.89
C LEU A 278 -52.52 14.44 -30.91
N GLY A 279 -52.91 13.98 -29.72
CA GLY A 279 -53.80 12.83 -29.53
C GLY A 279 -53.12 11.51 -29.16
N MET A 280 -51.78 11.44 -29.14
CA MET A 280 -51.09 10.28 -28.55
C MET A 280 -51.25 10.31 -27.02
N PRO A 281 -51.72 9.21 -26.39
CA PRO A 281 -51.85 9.17 -24.93
C PRO A 281 -50.46 9.24 -24.28
N ALA A 282 -50.35 9.98 -23.18
CA ALA A 282 -49.13 9.99 -22.38
C ALA A 282 -48.85 8.57 -21.85
N LYS A 283 -47.57 8.15 -21.91
CA LYS A 283 -47.10 6.88 -21.34
C LYS A 283 -46.56 7.14 -19.95
N THR A 284 -46.85 6.23 -19.02
CA THR A 284 -46.38 6.35 -17.63
C THR A 284 -45.40 5.23 -17.31
N TYR A 285 -44.26 5.60 -16.71
CA TYR A 285 -43.21 4.68 -16.29
C TYR A 285 -42.88 4.89 -14.81
N ALA A 286 -42.62 3.80 -14.10
CA ALA A 286 -42.20 3.87 -12.69
C ALA A 286 -40.73 4.29 -12.54
N ARG A 287 -39.89 4.04 -13.56
CA ARG A 287 -38.45 4.32 -13.56
C ARG A 287 -37.99 4.68 -14.96
N ARG A 288 -36.93 5.47 -15.08
CA ARG A 288 -36.32 5.74 -16.38
C ARG A 288 -35.54 4.52 -16.88
N PHE A 289 -35.07 4.59 -18.12
CA PHE A 289 -34.15 3.61 -18.70
C PHE A 289 -32.83 3.58 -17.92
N ASP A 290 -32.20 2.41 -17.88
CA ASP A 290 -30.88 2.23 -17.29
C ASP A 290 -30.09 1.20 -18.09
N LEU A 291 -29.15 1.69 -18.89
CA LEU A 291 -28.37 0.85 -19.79
C LEU A 291 -27.18 0.24 -19.03
N LEU A 292 -27.14 -1.09 -19.01
CA LEU A 292 -26.04 -1.90 -18.51
C LEU A 292 -25.26 -2.46 -19.69
N LEU A 293 -23.94 -2.29 -19.67
CA LEU A 293 -23.05 -3.02 -20.54
C LEU A 293 -22.89 -4.45 -20.00
N LYS A 294 -23.41 -5.44 -20.74
CA LYS A 294 -23.56 -6.81 -20.27
C LYS A 294 -22.36 -7.68 -20.58
N ASP A 295 -21.81 -7.56 -21.78
CA ASP A 295 -20.65 -8.35 -22.22
C ASP A 295 -19.83 -7.59 -23.28
N PHE A 296 -18.58 -8.00 -23.44
CA PHE A 296 -17.74 -7.66 -24.58
C PHE A 296 -16.69 -8.73 -24.79
N GLN A 297 -16.09 -8.75 -25.97
CA GLN A 297 -14.93 -9.56 -26.27
C GLN A 297 -13.78 -8.64 -26.61
N PHE A 298 -12.56 -9.03 -26.28
CA PHE A 298 -11.38 -8.35 -26.79
C PHE A 298 -10.47 -9.36 -27.45
N ASP A 299 -9.99 -8.98 -28.62
CA ASP A 299 -9.03 -9.76 -29.39
C ASP A 299 -7.87 -8.86 -29.78
N LYS A 300 -6.73 -9.47 -30.06
CA LYS A 300 -5.68 -8.83 -30.81
C LYS A 300 -6.16 -8.79 -32.25
N GLY A 301 -6.38 -7.60 -32.80
CA GLY A 301 -6.80 -7.45 -34.20
C GLY A 301 -5.87 -8.09 -35.23
N ASP A 302 -4.71 -8.63 -34.82
CA ASP A 302 -3.78 -9.40 -35.63
C ASP A 302 -3.37 -10.71 -34.90
N ALA A 303 -3.69 -11.87 -35.49
CA ALA A 303 -3.73 -13.22 -34.87
C ALA A 303 -2.35 -13.84 -34.49
N ARG A 304 -1.31 -13.04 -34.27
CA ARG A 304 0.09 -13.51 -34.24
C ARG A 304 0.61 -13.97 -32.88
N HIS A 305 -0.23 -14.08 -31.85
CA HIS A 305 0.24 -14.23 -30.47
C HIS A 305 -0.40 -15.40 -29.72
N LEU A 306 0.24 -15.81 -28.62
CA LEU A 306 -0.24 -16.87 -27.71
C LEU A 306 -1.63 -16.52 -27.17
N GLU A 307 -2.53 -17.51 -27.13
CA GLU A 307 -3.91 -17.37 -26.65
C GLU A 307 -3.96 -16.61 -25.32
N GLY A 308 -4.56 -15.41 -25.32
CA GLY A 308 -4.82 -14.59 -24.13
C GLY A 308 -3.66 -13.74 -23.58
N LEU A 309 -2.47 -13.73 -24.20
CA LEU A 309 -1.32 -12.97 -23.68
C LEU A 309 -0.91 -11.82 -24.60
N PHE A 310 -0.98 -10.59 -24.10
CA PHE A 310 -0.49 -9.37 -24.74
C PHE A 310 0.99 -9.13 -24.48
N PHE A 311 1.65 -8.42 -25.39
CA PHE A 311 2.92 -7.78 -25.12
C PHE A 311 2.70 -6.28 -24.94
N PHE A 312 3.53 -5.65 -24.12
CA PHE A 312 3.51 -4.18 -24.02
C PHE A 312 3.75 -3.54 -25.39
N GLY A 313 3.03 -2.44 -25.66
CA GLY A 313 2.97 -1.83 -26.99
C GLY A 313 2.11 -2.57 -28.02
N ASP A 314 1.54 -3.74 -27.69
CA ASP A 314 0.52 -4.33 -28.56
C ASP A 314 -0.72 -3.44 -28.57
N SER A 315 -1.39 -3.42 -29.73
CA SER A 315 -2.73 -2.88 -29.87
C SER A 315 -3.76 -4.01 -29.89
N GLY A 316 -4.92 -3.77 -29.29
CA GLY A 316 -6.06 -4.68 -29.28
C GLY A 316 -7.34 -3.98 -29.73
N VAL A 317 -8.38 -4.77 -29.95
CA VAL A 317 -9.73 -4.30 -30.26
C VAL A 317 -10.72 -4.90 -29.28
N VAL A 318 -11.64 -4.09 -28.79
CA VAL A 318 -12.85 -4.54 -28.08
C VAL A 318 -13.99 -4.61 -29.10
N THR A 319 -14.67 -5.75 -29.17
CA THR A 319 -15.78 -6.02 -30.09
C THR A 319 -16.91 -6.74 -29.34
N GLY A 320 -18.05 -6.96 -30.03
CA GLY A 320 -19.15 -7.74 -29.46
C GLY A 320 -19.75 -7.14 -28.19
N LEU A 321 -19.77 -5.81 -28.08
CA LEU A 321 -20.38 -5.11 -26.95
C LEU A 321 -21.89 -5.40 -26.93
N GLU A 322 -22.38 -5.92 -25.81
CA GLU A 322 -23.80 -6.17 -25.57
C GLU A 322 -24.36 -5.17 -24.57
N VAL A 323 -25.42 -4.45 -24.91
CA VAL A 323 -26.11 -3.53 -24.00
C VAL A 323 -27.50 -4.07 -23.68
N VAL A 324 -27.92 -3.96 -22.41
CA VAL A 324 -29.27 -4.30 -21.97
C VAL A 324 -29.85 -3.15 -21.15
N ASN A 325 -31.16 -2.90 -21.29
CA ASN A 325 -31.87 -1.92 -20.48
C ASN A 325 -32.50 -2.60 -19.25
N GLN A 326 -31.99 -2.28 -18.06
CA GLN A 326 -32.50 -2.74 -16.76
C GLN A 326 -33.61 -1.83 -16.20
N GLY A 327 -33.84 -0.68 -16.85
CA GLY A 327 -34.91 0.25 -16.51
C GLY A 327 -36.31 -0.31 -16.84
N ARG A 328 -37.33 0.49 -16.55
CA ARG A 328 -38.74 0.16 -16.87
C ARG A 328 -39.28 0.93 -18.08
N MET A 329 -38.48 1.82 -18.61
CA MET A 329 -38.76 2.67 -19.75
C MET A 329 -37.78 2.31 -20.86
N PRO A 330 -38.20 2.25 -22.14
CA PRO A 330 -37.27 2.12 -23.27
C PRO A 330 -36.22 3.23 -23.24
N SER A 331 -35.01 2.98 -23.76
CA SER A 331 -34.07 4.09 -23.96
C SER A 331 -34.58 5.04 -25.05
N PRO A 332 -34.22 6.34 -25.00
CA PRO A 332 -34.75 7.32 -25.94
C PRO A 332 -34.38 6.97 -27.38
N ALA A 333 -35.38 6.86 -28.26
CA ALA A 333 -35.16 6.46 -29.65
C ALA A 333 -34.40 7.52 -30.47
N GLN A 334 -34.46 8.78 -30.05
CA GLN A 334 -33.87 9.91 -30.76
C GLN A 334 -32.49 10.31 -30.22
N GLN A 335 -32.05 9.74 -29.08
CA GLN A 335 -30.76 10.06 -28.48
C GLN A 335 -29.86 8.85 -28.38
N ARG A 336 -28.68 8.98 -28.98
CA ARG A 336 -27.69 7.92 -29.05
C ARG A 336 -26.96 7.78 -27.72
N THR A 337 -26.55 6.55 -27.41
CA THR A 337 -25.59 6.29 -26.33
C THR A 337 -24.22 6.09 -26.96
N ARG A 338 -23.22 6.87 -26.52
CA ARG A 338 -21.82 6.72 -26.93
C ARG A 338 -21.13 5.69 -26.05
N LEU A 339 -20.53 4.67 -26.64
CA LEU A 339 -19.66 3.73 -25.98
C LEU A 339 -18.21 4.04 -26.34
N ALA A 340 -17.36 4.10 -25.33
CA ALA A 340 -15.92 4.33 -25.47
C ALA A 340 -15.16 3.49 -24.44
N LEU A 341 -13.84 3.39 -24.61
CA LEU A 341 -12.97 2.69 -23.67
C LEU A 341 -12.31 3.70 -22.71
N GLN A 342 -12.23 3.37 -21.44
CA GLN A 342 -11.54 4.18 -20.44
C GLN A 342 -10.04 3.86 -20.41
N ASP A 343 -9.20 4.89 -20.39
CA ASP A 343 -7.77 4.76 -20.11
C ASP A 343 -7.53 4.16 -18.73
N SER A 344 -6.51 3.31 -18.62
CA SER A 344 -6.07 2.73 -17.35
C SER A 344 -4.57 2.87 -17.17
N LYS A 345 -4.02 2.25 -16.10
CA LYS A 345 -2.57 2.21 -15.88
C LYS A 345 -1.84 1.64 -17.10
N TRP A 346 -2.38 0.59 -17.70
CA TRP A 346 -1.72 -0.15 -18.78
C TRP A 346 -2.38 0.04 -20.13
N VAL A 347 -3.55 0.68 -20.21
CA VAL A 347 -4.35 0.80 -21.43
C VAL A 347 -4.45 2.26 -21.84
N ILE A 348 -4.18 2.54 -23.12
CA ILE A 348 -4.51 3.79 -23.80
C ILE A 348 -5.61 3.46 -24.81
N ALA A 349 -6.80 4.00 -24.61
CA ALA A 349 -7.88 3.94 -25.58
C ALA A 349 -7.59 4.85 -26.78
N ASP A 350 -7.98 4.44 -27.99
CA ASP A 350 -7.99 5.36 -29.14
C ASP A 350 -9.14 6.36 -28.95
N PRO A 351 -8.86 7.67 -28.76
CA PRO A 351 -9.90 8.67 -28.49
C PRO A 351 -10.80 8.96 -29.71
N ARG A 352 -10.50 8.35 -30.86
CA ARG A 352 -11.31 8.46 -32.10
C ARG A 352 -12.27 7.30 -32.26
N ASP A 353 -12.08 6.21 -31.52
CA ASP A 353 -12.93 5.03 -31.61
C ASP A 353 -14.09 5.16 -30.65
N GLU A 354 -15.28 5.30 -31.24
CA GLU A 354 -16.54 5.43 -30.53
C GLU A 354 -17.57 4.54 -31.23
N ILE A 355 -18.37 3.83 -30.44
CA ILE A 355 -19.50 3.05 -30.95
C ILE A 355 -20.77 3.72 -30.47
N PHE A 356 -21.77 3.84 -31.35
CA PHE A 356 -23.03 4.46 -31.01
C PHE A 356 -24.15 3.43 -31.02
N LEU A 357 -24.94 3.44 -29.95
CA LEU A 357 -26.22 2.75 -29.89
C LEU A 357 -27.28 3.70 -30.47
N ASP A 358 -27.67 3.44 -31.72
CA ASP A 358 -28.56 4.28 -32.52
C ASP A 358 -30.05 3.86 -32.46
N CYS A 359 -30.40 2.99 -31.51
CA CYS A 359 -31.76 2.49 -31.36
C CYS A 359 -32.21 2.47 -29.91
N ALA A 360 -33.53 2.55 -29.72
CA ALA A 360 -34.15 2.32 -28.43
C ALA A 360 -33.97 0.85 -28.00
N VAL A 361 -33.58 0.66 -26.75
CA VAL A 361 -33.47 -0.66 -26.11
C VAL A 361 -34.66 -0.82 -25.19
N ASP A 362 -35.52 -1.77 -25.51
CA ASP A 362 -36.71 -2.07 -24.73
C ASP A 362 -36.37 -2.53 -23.30
N PRO A 363 -37.18 -2.17 -22.30
CA PRO A 363 -37.00 -2.64 -20.92
C PRO A 363 -37.18 -4.16 -20.87
N GLU A 364 -36.33 -4.86 -20.12
CA GLU A 364 -36.32 -6.33 -20.04
C GLU A 364 -36.15 -7.05 -21.40
N GLY A 365 -35.69 -6.32 -22.42
CA GLY A 365 -35.43 -6.83 -23.75
C GLY A 365 -34.24 -7.78 -23.80
N LYS A 366 -34.07 -8.44 -24.95
CA LYS A 366 -32.83 -9.18 -25.24
C LYS A 366 -31.66 -8.18 -25.33
N PRO A 367 -30.44 -8.59 -24.95
CA PRO A 367 -29.26 -7.78 -25.16
C PRO A 367 -29.14 -7.35 -26.62
N VAL A 368 -28.83 -6.09 -26.86
CA VAL A 368 -28.55 -5.54 -28.18
C VAL A 368 -27.05 -5.60 -28.40
N GLN A 369 -26.65 -6.35 -29.41
CA GLN A 369 -25.25 -6.42 -29.83
C GLN A 369 -24.94 -5.22 -30.72
N LEU A 370 -23.85 -4.54 -30.42
CA LEU A 370 -23.40 -3.36 -31.14
C LEU A 370 -22.37 -3.73 -32.21
N GLU A 371 -22.51 -3.12 -33.38
CA GLU A 371 -21.53 -3.21 -34.46
C GLU A 371 -20.41 -2.19 -34.25
N GLY A 372 -19.18 -2.58 -34.54
CA GLY A 372 -17.99 -1.73 -34.42
C GLY A 372 -16.91 -2.31 -33.51
N GLN A 373 -15.85 -1.53 -33.31
CA GLN A 373 -14.71 -1.91 -32.48
C GLN A 373 -14.14 -0.70 -31.75
N LEU A 374 -13.64 -0.90 -30.52
CA LEU A 374 -12.88 0.09 -29.77
C LEU A 374 -11.42 -0.34 -29.71
N ARG A 375 -10.51 0.37 -30.37
CA ARG A 375 -9.08 0.09 -30.32
C ARG A 375 -8.46 0.60 -29.02
N PHE A 376 -7.47 -0.16 -28.57
CA PHE A 376 -6.60 0.26 -27.48
C PHE A 376 -5.16 -0.15 -27.77
N SER A 377 -4.24 0.49 -27.07
CA SER A 377 -2.82 0.13 -27.05
C SER A 377 -2.38 -0.05 -25.61
N LEU A 378 -1.46 -0.98 -25.39
CA LEU A 378 -0.89 -1.19 -24.07
C LEU A 378 0.28 -0.26 -23.85
N LYS A 379 0.21 0.52 -22.76
CA LYS A 379 1.34 1.29 -22.26
C LYS A 379 2.48 0.34 -21.95
N TYR A 380 3.66 0.81 -22.26
CA TYR A 380 4.86 0.18 -21.79
C TYR A 380 5.02 0.53 -20.26
N PRO A 381 5.63 -0.35 -19.42
CA PRO A 381 6.11 -0.08 -18.05
C PRO A 381 7.12 1.07 -17.82
N ASP A 382 6.72 2.08 -17.07
CA ASP A 382 7.64 3.14 -16.66
C ASP A 382 8.77 2.66 -15.71
N ASP A 383 9.74 3.55 -15.46
CA ASP A 383 10.88 3.29 -14.55
C ASP A 383 10.44 2.90 -13.13
N SER A 384 9.26 3.35 -12.68
CA SER A 384 8.73 3.00 -11.36
C SER A 384 8.23 1.56 -11.30
N ASP A 385 7.81 1.01 -12.43
CA ASP A 385 7.27 -0.35 -12.56
C ASP A 385 8.34 -1.42 -12.84
N THR A 386 9.48 -1.03 -13.42
CA THR A 386 10.57 -1.95 -13.81
C THR A 386 11.51 -2.34 -12.67
N ILE A 387 11.55 -1.56 -11.57
CA ILE A 387 12.46 -1.80 -10.43
C ILE A 387 12.18 -3.12 -9.68
N ALA A 388 11.00 -3.72 -9.87
CA ALA A 388 10.53 -4.85 -9.05
C ALA A 388 10.83 -6.25 -9.61
N CYS A 389 11.51 -6.41 -10.75
CA CYS A 389 11.77 -7.74 -11.33
C CYS A 389 13.24 -8.19 -11.17
N PRO A 390 13.65 -8.70 -9.98
CA PRO A 390 14.98 -9.26 -9.80
C PRO A 390 15.08 -10.49 -10.70
N ASP A 391 16.00 -10.48 -11.65
CA ASP A 391 16.31 -11.57 -12.58
C ASP A 391 15.80 -11.50 -14.03
N PHE A 392 15.53 -10.33 -14.63
CA PHE A 392 15.08 -10.24 -16.05
C PHE A 392 13.96 -11.26 -16.35
N ASP A 393 13.20 -11.63 -15.32
CA ASP A 393 12.03 -12.42 -15.53
C ASP A 393 11.07 -11.54 -16.32
N PRO A 394 10.33 -12.16 -17.24
CA PRO A 394 9.41 -11.42 -18.06
C PRO A 394 8.40 -10.73 -17.15
N LEU A 395 8.44 -9.39 -17.10
CA LEU A 395 7.45 -8.61 -16.38
C LEU A 395 6.07 -8.99 -16.90
N LEU A 396 5.23 -9.52 -16.03
CA LEU A 396 3.86 -9.94 -16.33
C LEU A 396 2.91 -9.06 -15.52
N CYS A 397 2.16 -8.21 -16.21
CA CYS A 397 1.18 -7.31 -15.59
C CYS A 397 -0.23 -7.70 -16.03
N SER A 398 -1.17 -7.67 -15.10
CA SER A 398 -2.59 -7.66 -15.45
C SER A 398 -3.02 -6.26 -15.86
N PHE A 399 -3.79 -6.13 -16.93
CA PHE A 399 -4.45 -4.89 -17.32
C PHE A 399 -5.96 -5.07 -17.32
N THR A 400 -6.67 -3.96 -17.14
CA THR A 400 -8.15 -3.95 -17.11
C THR A 400 -8.66 -3.10 -18.26
N LEU A 401 -9.56 -3.68 -19.05
CA LEU A 401 -10.35 -2.99 -20.06
C LEU A 401 -11.69 -2.62 -19.45
N SER A 402 -12.04 -1.34 -19.51
CA SER A 402 -13.26 -0.79 -18.91
C SER A 402 -14.03 0.04 -19.94
N PRO A 403 -14.77 -0.60 -20.86
CA PRO A 403 -15.73 0.11 -21.69
C PRO A 403 -16.79 0.78 -20.82
N PHE A 404 -17.24 1.96 -21.24
CA PHE A 404 -18.28 2.72 -20.56
C PHE A 404 -19.25 3.32 -21.58
N GLY A 405 -20.53 3.40 -21.17
CA GLY A 405 -21.57 4.08 -21.92
C GLY A 405 -21.80 5.50 -21.39
N THR A 406 -21.95 6.45 -22.30
CA THR A 406 -22.37 7.82 -22.03
C THR A 406 -23.63 8.11 -22.81
N GLN A 407 -24.75 8.34 -22.13
CA GLN A 407 -25.95 8.82 -22.78
C GLN A 407 -25.73 10.26 -23.22
N LEU A 408 -25.95 10.53 -24.51
CA LEU A 408 -25.88 11.87 -25.06
C LEU A 408 -27.24 12.55 -24.92
N GLY A 409 -27.21 13.85 -24.67
CA GLY A 409 -28.37 14.71 -24.77
C GLY A 409 -28.68 15.05 -26.23
N HIS A 410 -29.34 16.18 -26.44
CA HIS A 410 -29.62 16.68 -27.78
C HIS A 410 -28.32 17.00 -28.55
N GLU A 411 -28.15 16.38 -29.71
CA GLU A 411 -27.03 16.62 -30.62
C GLU A 411 -27.37 17.70 -31.64
N THR A 412 -26.43 18.59 -31.93
CA THR A 412 -26.59 19.63 -32.95
C THR A 412 -25.59 19.41 -34.08
N GLU A 413 -25.73 20.11 -35.21
CA GLU A 413 -24.71 20.06 -36.26
C GLU A 413 -23.33 20.54 -35.78
N GLU A 414 -23.29 21.42 -34.78
CA GLU A 414 -22.05 21.99 -34.21
C GLU A 414 -21.44 21.10 -33.10
N ALA A 415 -22.25 20.24 -32.47
CA ALA A 415 -21.86 19.42 -31.34
C ALA A 415 -22.52 18.02 -31.43
N LYS A 416 -21.75 17.04 -31.92
CA LYS A 416 -22.12 15.62 -32.02
C LYS A 416 -21.17 14.73 -31.23
N GLY A 417 -21.65 13.59 -30.79
CA GLY A 417 -20.84 12.57 -30.11
C GLY A 417 -20.25 13.07 -28.79
N ARG A 418 -18.92 13.11 -28.70
CA ARG A 418 -18.23 13.56 -27.48
C ARG A 418 -18.35 15.04 -27.16
N ASP A 419 -18.68 15.86 -28.14
CA ASP A 419 -18.79 17.30 -27.99
C ASP A 419 -20.20 17.74 -27.53
N THR A 420 -21.12 16.78 -27.34
CA THR A 420 -22.46 17.06 -26.80
C THR A 420 -22.37 17.62 -25.39
N LEU A 421 -22.93 18.81 -25.19
CA LEU A 421 -22.82 19.59 -23.96
C LEU A 421 -23.47 18.94 -22.74
N PHE A 422 -24.52 18.15 -22.95
CA PHE A 422 -25.25 17.46 -21.89
C PHE A 422 -25.11 15.98 -22.08
N GLN A 423 -24.34 15.35 -21.21
CA GLN A 423 -24.02 13.94 -21.28
C GLN A 423 -23.97 13.34 -19.88
N ARG A 424 -24.38 12.09 -19.73
CA ARG A 424 -24.30 11.37 -18.45
C ARG A 424 -23.71 9.99 -18.67
N ARG A 425 -22.65 9.68 -17.93
CA ARG A 425 -22.10 8.34 -17.85
C ARG A 425 -23.08 7.41 -17.13
N HIS A 426 -23.32 6.22 -17.68
CA HIS A 426 -24.15 5.21 -17.03
C HIS A 426 -23.41 4.66 -15.80
N GLU A 427 -24.05 4.74 -14.63
CA GLU A 427 -23.48 4.24 -13.36
C GLU A 427 -23.30 2.71 -13.39
N ASN A 428 -24.25 2.01 -14.00
CA ASN A 428 -24.20 0.57 -14.21
C ASN A 428 -23.53 0.20 -15.55
N GLY A 429 -22.88 1.14 -16.23
CA GLY A 429 -22.30 0.91 -17.56
C GLY A 429 -20.87 0.36 -17.53
N GLU A 430 -20.28 0.14 -16.34
CA GLU A 430 -18.89 -0.28 -16.21
C GLU A 430 -18.80 -1.80 -16.12
N LEU A 431 -18.51 -2.44 -17.24
CA LEU A 431 -18.06 -3.82 -17.28
C LEU A 431 -16.55 -3.82 -17.42
N THR A 432 -15.87 -4.66 -16.63
CA THR A 432 -14.42 -4.80 -16.72
C THR A 432 -14.04 -6.22 -17.08
N GLN A 433 -13.04 -6.36 -17.95
CA GLN A 433 -12.36 -7.63 -18.19
C GLN A 433 -10.86 -7.45 -18.01
N THR A 434 -10.22 -8.48 -17.47
CA THR A 434 -8.79 -8.49 -17.17
C THR A 434 -8.04 -9.28 -18.23
N GLY A 435 -7.05 -8.65 -18.85
CA GLY A 435 -6.06 -9.29 -19.70
C GLY A 435 -4.69 -9.33 -19.03
N PHE A 436 -3.74 -10.01 -19.66
CA PHE A 436 -2.34 -10.08 -19.20
C PHE A 436 -1.41 -9.56 -20.28
N ALA A 437 -0.48 -8.68 -19.89
CA ALA A 437 0.57 -8.14 -20.72
C ALA A 437 1.93 -8.62 -20.19
N ARG A 438 2.84 -9.00 -21.09
CA ARG A 438 4.17 -9.49 -20.75
C ARG A 438 5.24 -8.70 -21.50
N PHE A 439 6.41 -8.52 -20.91
CA PHE A 439 7.57 -8.06 -21.68
C PHE A 439 8.06 -9.19 -22.63
N PRO A 440 8.27 -8.93 -23.93
CA PRO A 440 8.54 -9.99 -24.90
C PRO A 440 9.97 -10.54 -24.84
N LEU A 441 10.83 -9.99 -23.97
CA LEU A 441 12.19 -10.43 -23.76
C LEU A 441 12.36 -11.04 -22.36
N GLN A 442 13.21 -12.06 -22.29
CA GLN A 442 13.68 -12.64 -21.03
C GLN A 442 15.18 -12.87 -21.15
N ASN A 443 15.91 -12.75 -20.05
CA ASN A 443 17.29 -13.23 -19.97
C ASN A 443 17.35 -14.43 -19.01
N PRO A 444 17.23 -15.68 -19.53
CA PRO A 444 17.08 -16.87 -18.71
C PRO A 444 18.37 -17.29 -17.99
N LYS A 445 19.56 -16.88 -18.48
CA LYS A 445 20.86 -17.35 -17.97
C LYS A 445 21.67 -16.26 -17.27
N ARG A 446 21.02 -15.14 -16.90
CA ARG A 446 21.65 -13.97 -16.25
C ARG A 446 22.75 -13.35 -17.12
N ILE A 447 23.52 -12.42 -16.57
CA ILE A 447 24.71 -11.85 -17.24
C ILE A 447 25.86 -12.83 -17.05
N LEU A 448 26.43 -13.30 -18.15
CA LEU A 448 27.58 -14.22 -18.18
C LEU A 448 28.86 -13.40 -18.38
N GLY A 449 29.92 -13.68 -17.64
CA GLY A 449 31.20 -12.99 -17.79
C GLY A 449 32.06 -13.11 -16.53
N LEU A 450 33.35 -12.80 -16.66
CA LEU A 450 34.24 -12.78 -15.51
C LEU A 450 33.87 -11.62 -14.59
N ARG A 451 33.65 -11.93 -13.31
CA ARG A 451 33.43 -10.93 -12.25
C ARG A 451 34.73 -10.40 -11.65
N SER A 452 35.86 -10.86 -12.16
CA SER A 452 37.19 -10.45 -11.77
C SER A 452 38.03 -10.18 -13.00
N LEU A 453 38.64 -8.99 -13.05
CA LEU A 453 39.53 -8.56 -14.11
C LEU A 453 40.76 -7.94 -13.50
N ALA A 454 41.92 -8.10 -14.13
CA ALA A 454 43.10 -7.36 -13.71
C ALA A 454 43.24 -6.09 -14.54
N PRO A 455 43.98 -5.08 -14.04
CA PRO A 455 44.37 -3.94 -14.85
C PRO A 455 45.00 -4.41 -16.16
N ALA A 456 44.73 -3.69 -17.26
CA ALA A 456 45.09 -4.03 -18.64
C ALA A 456 44.33 -5.20 -19.28
N GLU A 457 43.54 -5.97 -18.53
CA GLU A 457 42.90 -7.16 -19.07
C GLU A 457 41.49 -6.94 -19.59
N LYS A 458 41.11 -7.83 -20.49
CA LYS A 458 39.86 -7.80 -21.22
C LYS A 458 39.05 -9.08 -20.97
N SER A 459 37.77 -8.94 -20.66
CA SER A 459 36.81 -10.04 -20.57
C SER A 459 35.66 -9.80 -21.54
N GLN A 460 35.09 -10.90 -22.01
CA GLN A 460 33.80 -10.90 -22.68
C GLN A 460 32.69 -10.97 -21.63
N ILE A 461 31.65 -10.18 -21.82
CA ILE A 461 30.39 -10.21 -21.08
C ILE A 461 29.30 -10.56 -22.09
N VAL A 462 28.53 -11.61 -21.81
CA VAL A 462 27.47 -12.11 -22.68
C VAL A 462 26.13 -11.98 -21.98
N ILE A 463 25.17 -11.40 -22.66
CA ILE A 463 23.79 -11.23 -22.20
C ILE A 463 22.90 -12.05 -23.14
N PRO A 464 22.54 -13.28 -22.76
CA PRO A 464 21.64 -14.11 -23.56
C PRO A 464 20.24 -13.53 -23.49
N LEU A 465 19.74 -13.02 -24.61
CA LEU A 465 18.38 -12.55 -24.74
C LEU A 465 17.53 -13.63 -25.39
N ARG A 466 16.40 -13.94 -24.78
CA ARG A 466 15.39 -14.85 -25.32
C ARG A 466 14.15 -14.07 -25.72
N ASN A 467 13.75 -14.20 -26.99
CA ASN A 467 12.48 -13.68 -27.47
C ASN A 467 11.35 -14.65 -27.13
N LEU A 468 10.35 -14.17 -26.43
CA LEU A 468 9.20 -14.93 -25.99
C LEU A 468 8.01 -14.78 -26.94
N SER A 469 8.08 -13.85 -27.88
CA SER A 469 7.05 -13.63 -28.90
C SER A 469 7.17 -14.65 -30.05
N ASN A 470 6.18 -14.63 -30.94
CA ASN A 470 6.16 -15.43 -32.18
C ASN A 470 6.68 -14.63 -33.39
N VAL A 471 7.15 -13.39 -33.19
CA VAL A 471 7.64 -12.50 -34.25
C VAL A 471 9.12 -12.21 -34.03
N CYS A 472 9.87 -11.93 -35.10
CA CYS A 472 11.25 -11.48 -34.97
C CYS A 472 11.27 -10.11 -34.30
N LEU A 473 12.22 -9.91 -33.37
CA LEU A 473 12.53 -8.61 -32.79
C LEU A 473 13.92 -8.16 -33.26
N GLY A 474 14.23 -6.86 -33.17
CA GLY A 474 15.48 -6.28 -33.64
C GLY A 474 15.31 -5.41 -34.89
N SER A 475 16.37 -4.74 -35.31
CA SER A 475 16.34 -3.79 -36.43
C SER A 475 16.06 -4.41 -37.80
N GLU A 476 16.41 -5.69 -37.97
CA GLU A 476 16.09 -6.51 -39.15
C GLU A 476 14.79 -7.30 -38.97
N GLY A 477 14.15 -7.20 -37.79
CA GLY A 477 12.85 -7.79 -37.53
C GLY A 477 11.75 -7.05 -38.28
N GLY A 478 11.01 -7.75 -39.15
CA GLY A 478 9.90 -7.16 -39.92
C GLY A 478 8.72 -6.63 -39.06
N GLY A 479 8.78 -6.76 -37.74
CA GLY A 479 7.77 -6.25 -36.79
C GLY A 479 8.01 -4.83 -36.30
N GLY A 480 9.07 -4.14 -36.74
CA GLY A 480 9.36 -2.75 -36.37
C GLY A 480 9.84 -2.52 -34.92
N ARG A 481 9.81 -3.55 -34.06
CA ARG A 481 10.28 -3.46 -32.68
C ARG A 481 11.79 -3.65 -32.60
N ARG A 482 12.51 -2.56 -32.40
CA ARG A 482 13.96 -2.54 -32.16
C ARG A 482 14.27 -2.97 -30.74
N VAL A 483 15.34 -3.73 -30.59
CA VAL A 483 15.87 -4.15 -29.28
C VAL A 483 17.23 -3.50 -29.13
N VAL A 484 17.41 -2.71 -28.08
CA VAL A 484 18.70 -2.11 -27.76
C VAL A 484 19.17 -2.60 -26.40
N VAL A 485 20.43 -3.00 -26.32
CA VAL A 485 21.07 -3.33 -25.06
C VAL A 485 22.10 -2.26 -24.76
N ALA A 486 21.92 -1.56 -23.65
CA ALA A 486 22.86 -0.58 -23.18
C ALA A 486 23.63 -1.10 -21.97
N VAL A 487 24.89 -0.68 -21.84
CA VAL A 487 25.72 -0.88 -20.66
C VAL A 487 26.29 0.46 -20.22
N SER A 488 26.20 0.77 -18.93
CA SER A 488 26.79 1.95 -18.32
C SER A 488 27.49 1.60 -17.01
N VAL A 489 28.31 2.52 -16.53
CA VAL A 489 28.99 2.39 -15.23
C VAL A 489 28.13 3.04 -14.16
N ASP A 490 27.85 2.33 -13.08
CA ASP A 490 27.15 2.89 -11.91
C ASP A 490 27.98 4.03 -11.32
N PRO A 491 27.40 5.23 -11.10
CA PRO A 491 28.12 6.39 -10.55
C PRO A 491 28.78 6.14 -9.19
N GLY A 492 28.27 5.19 -8.40
CA GLY A 492 28.84 4.77 -7.11
C GLY A 492 30.02 3.79 -7.24
N SER A 493 30.42 3.44 -8.46
CA SER A 493 31.59 2.59 -8.71
C SER A 493 32.88 3.26 -8.25
N LYS A 494 33.81 2.47 -7.70
CA LYS A 494 35.16 2.96 -7.33
C LYS A 494 36.07 3.10 -8.54
N ILE A 495 35.74 2.40 -9.63
CA ILE A 495 36.40 2.53 -10.93
C ILE A 495 35.57 3.50 -11.76
N ARG A 496 36.20 4.57 -12.22
CA ARG A 496 35.54 5.62 -12.99
C ARG A 496 35.35 5.17 -14.46
N GLY A 497 34.40 5.79 -15.16
CA GLY A 497 34.10 5.47 -16.57
C GLY A 497 35.30 5.66 -17.51
N ASP A 498 36.17 6.64 -17.24
CA ASP A 498 37.40 6.91 -18.03
C ASP A 498 38.51 5.86 -17.83
N GLN A 499 38.35 4.98 -16.84
CA GLN A 499 39.28 3.89 -16.51
C GLN A 499 38.90 2.55 -17.13
N ILE A 500 37.85 2.54 -17.97
CA ILE A 500 37.26 1.34 -18.56
C ILE A 500 37.12 1.55 -20.06
N GLU A 501 37.48 0.54 -20.83
CA GLU A 501 37.19 0.46 -22.26
C GLU A 501 36.11 -0.59 -22.45
N ILE A 502 34.98 -0.21 -23.07
CA ILE A 502 33.93 -1.15 -23.45
C ILE A 502 33.87 -1.16 -24.97
N GLU A 503 34.04 -2.33 -25.56
CA GLU A 503 33.79 -2.55 -26.97
C GLU A 503 32.45 -3.29 -27.12
N GLY A 504 31.57 -2.73 -27.93
CA GLY A 504 30.36 -3.44 -28.37
C GLY A 504 30.70 -4.59 -29.33
N PRO A 505 29.71 -5.43 -29.66
CA PRO A 505 29.82 -6.41 -30.74
C PRO A 505 29.96 -5.70 -32.09
N ASP A 506 30.37 -6.43 -33.14
CA ASP A 506 30.59 -5.90 -34.51
C ASP A 506 29.29 -5.40 -35.21
N PHE A 507 28.19 -5.20 -34.48
CA PHE A 507 26.94 -4.60 -34.97
C PHE A 507 27.03 -3.06 -34.95
N SER A 508 26.02 -2.37 -35.48
CA SER A 508 25.92 -0.91 -35.44
C SER A 508 25.99 -0.40 -33.99
N VAL A 509 27.16 0.09 -33.57
CA VAL A 509 27.37 0.68 -32.24
C VAL A 509 26.94 2.14 -32.31
N HIS A 510 26.03 2.52 -31.42
CA HIS A 510 25.68 3.92 -31.20
C HIS A 510 26.31 4.37 -29.89
N THR A 511 27.14 5.41 -29.96
CA THR A 511 27.62 6.12 -28.77
C THR A 511 26.52 7.03 -28.26
N LEU A 512 26.25 6.97 -26.95
CA LEU A 512 25.39 7.93 -26.26
C LEU A 512 26.20 9.22 -26.07
N GLU A 513 26.26 10.10 -27.07
CA GLU A 513 26.98 11.38 -27.00
C GLU A 513 26.03 12.56 -26.78
N GLY A 514 26.27 13.33 -25.71
CA GLY A 514 25.90 14.73 -25.61
C GLY A 514 26.92 15.59 -26.38
N THR A 515 26.55 16.07 -27.56
CA THR A 515 27.23 17.10 -28.40
C THR A 515 28.70 16.87 -28.79
N SER A 516 28.96 16.46 -30.05
CA SER A 516 29.66 17.30 -31.06
C SER A 516 29.76 16.57 -32.41
N GLY A 517 29.43 17.28 -33.50
CA GLY A 517 29.26 16.68 -34.82
C GLY A 517 30.53 16.07 -35.42
N ILE A 518 30.46 14.78 -35.77
CA ILE A 518 31.43 14.11 -36.66
C ILE A 518 30.66 13.18 -37.62
N PRO A 519 30.89 13.24 -38.95
CA PRO A 519 30.11 12.48 -39.91
C PRO A 519 30.46 10.98 -39.94
N ALA A 520 29.43 10.16 -40.20
CA ALA A 520 29.48 8.71 -40.30
C ALA A 520 30.40 8.22 -41.44
N GLY A 521 31.55 7.65 -41.09
CA GLY A 521 32.50 7.18 -42.10
C GLY A 521 33.73 6.44 -41.57
N GLU A 522 33.63 5.61 -40.53
CA GLU A 522 34.72 4.69 -40.16
C GLU A 522 34.22 3.54 -39.28
N LYS A 523 34.34 2.29 -39.78
CA LYS A 523 33.66 1.09 -39.24
C LYS A 523 34.30 0.44 -37.99
N ARG A 524 35.28 1.06 -37.35
CA ARG A 524 35.83 0.60 -36.05
C ARG A 524 36.39 1.78 -35.29
N ARG A 525 35.65 2.32 -34.33
CA ARG A 525 36.18 3.27 -33.36
C ARG A 525 36.00 2.71 -31.95
N THR A 526 37.11 2.46 -31.28
CA THR A 526 37.21 2.47 -29.82
C THR A 526 36.98 3.92 -29.40
N VAL A 527 35.89 4.20 -28.69
CA VAL A 527 35.59 5.57 -28.24
C VAL A 527 36.15 5.77 -26.85
N HIS A 528 37.09 6.70 -26.71
CA HIS A 528 37.63 7.10 -25.42
C HIS A 528 36.70 8.15 -24.80
N LEU A 529 36.06 7.81 -23.68
CA LEU A 529 35.23 8.73 -22.92
C LEU A 529 36.11 9.77 -22.23
N HIS A 530 36.03 11.02 -22.68
CA HIS A 530 36.57 12.17 -21.95
C HIS A 530 35.42 12.90 -21.25
N PRO A 531 35.29 12.83 -19.91
CA PRO A 531 34.35 13.70 -19.21
C PRO A 531 34.87 15.15 -19.31
N GLN A 532 34.10 16.06 -19.90
CA GLN A 532 34.36 17.48 -19.76
C GLN A 532 33.87 17.94 -18.37
N PRO A 533 34.70 18.66 -17.60
CA PRO A 533 34.23 19.30 -16.37
C PRO A 533 33.30 20.46 -16.77
N GLY A 534 32.01 20.32 -16.48
CA GLY A 534 31.06 21.43 -16.62
C GLY A 534 31.45 22.57 -15.68
N GLU A 535 31.65 23.77 -16.22
CA GLU A 535 31.82 24.99 -15.44
C GLU A 535 30.52 25.27 -14.68
N GLY A 536 30.55 25.11 -13.35
CA GLY A 536 29.42 25.37 -12.47
C GLY A 536 29.05 26.86 -12.50
N THR A 537 27.84 27.16 -12.94
CA THR A 537 27.17 28.43 -12.64
C THR A 537 26.23 28.18 -11.47
N GLU A 538 26.55 28.80 -10.33
CA GLU A 538 25.71 28.79 -9.13
C GLU A 538 24.45 29.63 -9.40
N GLY A 539 23.31 28.97 -9.59
CA GLY A 539 21.99 29.59 -9.64
C GLY A 539 21.04 28.84 -8.72
N GLU A 540 20.66 29.45 -7.61
CA GLU A 540 19.59 28.96 -6.73
C GLU A 540 18.24 29.12 -7.45
N GLY A 541 17.61 28.00 -7.83
CA GLY A 541 16.31 27.95 -8.46
C GLY A 541 15.53 26.71 -8.00
N GLU A 542 14.28 26.93 -7.60
CA GLU A 542 13.39 25.97 -6.96
C GLU A 542 13.03 24.76 -7.84
N GLY A 543 13.11 23.55 -7.26
CA GLY A 543 12.26 22.39 -7.59
C GLY A 543 12.30 21.85 -9.02
N GLU A 544 13.45 21.36 -9.49
CA GLU A 544 13.52 20.63 -10.77
C GLU A 544 13.02 19.18 -10.63
N GLU A 545 11.92 18.89 -11.34
CA GLU A 545 11.53 17.53 -11.74
C GLU A 545 12.66 16.87 -12.54
N GLY A 546 13.11 15.70 -12.07
CA GLY A 546 13.80 14.69 -12.89
C GLY A 546 15.11 15.14 -13.55
N GLN A 547 16.11 15.55 -12.76
CA GLN A 547 17.45 15.79 -13.31
C GLN A 547 18.01 14.48 -13.90
N LEU A 548 18.23 14.55 -15.20
CA LEU A 548 18.41 13.44 -16.11
C LEU A 548 19.89 13.07 -16.13
N PHE A 549 20.25 11.91 -15.57
CA PHE A 549 21.66 11.47 -15.56
C PHE A 549 22.08 11.03 -16.96
N GLU A 550 22.85 11.86 -17.67
CA GLU A 550 23.65 11.42 -18.82
C GLU A 550 24.74 10.47 -18.32
N LEU A 551 24.40 9.17 -18.22
CA LEU A 551 25.37 8.14 -17.87
C LEU A 551 26.20 7.81 -19.12
N PRO A 552 27.54 7.98 -19.10
CA PRO A 552 28.38 7.50 -20.20
C PRO A 552 28.20 5.99 -20.34
N GLY A 553 27.69 5.56 -21.49
CA GLY A 553 27.31 4.19 -21.74
C GLY A 553 27.38 3.82 -23.22
N TYR A 554 27.37 2.52 -23.49
CA TYR A 554 27.42 1.95 -24.82
C TYR A 554 26.08 1.29 -25.11
N ALA A 555 25.48 1.60 -26.26
CA ALA A 555 24.23 1.00 -26.69
C ALA A 555 24.44 0.18 -27.98
N VAL A 556 23.84 -1.01 -28.01
CA VAL A 556 23.95 -1.95 -29.12
C VAL A 556 22.56 -2.33 -29.57
N GLU A 557 22.24 -2.03 -30.83
CA GLU A 557 21.02 -2.50 -31.45
C GLU A 557 21.17 -3.96 -31.86
N VAL A 558 20.26 -4.82 -31.41
CA VAL A 558 20.25 -6.25 -31.76
C VAL A 558 19.65 -6.36 -33.17
N PRO A 559 20.38 -6.92 -34.15
CA PRO A 559 19.91 -6.97 -35.54
C PRO A 559 18.69 -7.88 -35.67
N LEU A 560 18.80 -9.10 -35.16
CA LEU A 560 17.74 -10.08 -35.24
C LEU A 560 17.69 -10.98 -34.01
N LEU A 561 16.51 -11.07 -33.42
CA LEU A 561 16.19 -11.96 -32.33
C LEU A 561 15.00 -12.85 -32.76
N PRO A 562 15.25 -14.09 -33.20
CA PRO A 562 14.24 -14.92 -33.84
C PRO A 562 13.12 -15.32 -32.86
N PRO A 563 11.89 -15.62 -33.37
CA PRO A 563 10.77 -16.08 -32.56
C PRO A 563 11.17 -17.26 -31.68
N LYS A 564 10.86 -17.20 -30.38
CA LYS A 564 11.21 -18.24 -29.39
C LYS A 564 12.71 -18.55 -29.25
N GLY A 565 13.57 -17.86 -29.98
CA GLY A 565 15.01 -18.09 -30.01
C GLY A 565 15.77 -17.28 -28.98
N GLU A 566 17.07 -17.57 -28.88
CA GLU A 566 18.01 -16.91 -27.99
C GLU A 566 19.16 -16.31 -28.83
N THR A 567 19.45 -15.02 -28.66
CA THR A 567 20.61 -14.35 -29.27
C THR A 567 21.49 -13.80 -28.15
N PRO A 568 22.78 -14.16 -28.10
CA PRO A 568 23.72 -13.55 -27.17
C PRO A 568 24.08 -12.13 -27.62
N VAL A 569 24.05 -11.18 -26.69
CA VAL A 569 24.61 -9.84 -26.90
C VAL A 569 25.92 -9.75 -26.15
N GLU A 570 27.00 -9.49 -26.87
CA GLU A 570 28.36 -9.60 -26.34
C GLU A 570 29.03 -8.23 -26.23
N PHE A 571 29.51 -7.89 -25.04
CA PHE A 571 30.36 -6.74 -24.78
C PHE A 571 31.75 -7.22 -24.42
N ARG A 572 32.79 -6.48 -24.76
CA ARG A 572 34.14 -6.73 -24.26
C ARG A 572 34.54 -5.58 -23.35
N VAL A 573 34.78 -5.88 -22.08
CA VAL A 573 35.16 -4.89 -21.07
C VAL A 573 36.64 -5.07 -20.76
N ARG A 574 37.40 -3.98 -20.84
CA ARG A 574 38.80 -3.93 -20.48
C ARG A 574 39.03 -2.89 -19.38
N LEU A 575 39.76 -3.27 -18.34
CA LEU A 575 40.25 -2.33 -17.34
C LEU A 575 41.54 -1.67 -17.84
N ARG A 576 41.69 -0.37 -17.67
CA ARG A 576 42.96 0.31 -17.98
C ARG A 576 44.04 -0.07 -16.97
N GLU A 577 45.30 0.16 -17.35
CA GLU A 577 46.47 -0.25 -16.55
C GLU A 577 46.57 0.52 -15.22
N ASP A 578 46.01 1.73 -15.16
CA ASP A 578 46.03 2.61 -13.98
C ASP A 578 44.97 2.27 -12.92
N VAL A 579 44.09 1.31 -13.21
CA VAL A 579 43.06 0.87 -12.26
C VAL A 579 43.72 0.27 -11.02
N SER A 580 43.41 0.84 -9.85
CA SER A 580 43.89 0.31 -8.58
C SER A 580 43.31 -1.08 -8.29
N PRO A 581 44.13 -2.07 -7.89
CA PRO A 581 43.64 -3.36 -7.41
C PRO A 581 42.63 -3.22 -6.26
N MET A 582 41.77 -4.20 -6.12
CA MET A 582 40.65 -4.30 -5.17
C MET A 582 39.60 -3.18 -5.30
N SER A 583 39.56 -2.48 -6.44
CA SER A 583 38.50 -1.51 -6.74
C SER A 583 37.31 -2.22 -7.40
N SER A 584 36.10 -1.80 -7.08
CA SER A 584 34.88 -2.39 -7.64
C SER A 584 34.29 -1.51 -8.74
N LEU A 585 33.97 -2.12 -9.86
CA LEU A 585 33.20 -1.58 -10.97
C LEU A 585 31.82 -2.23 -10.94
N LYS A 586 30.75 -1.46 -10.81
CA LYS A 586 29.39 -1.96 -11.00
C LYS A 586 28.90 -1.50 -12.37
N LEU A 587 28.71 -2.47 -13.27
CA LEU A 587 28.11 -2.26 -14.58
C LEU A 587 26.59 -2.36 -14.47
N LEU A 588 25.88 -1.40 -15.06
CA LEU A 588 24.44 -1.40 -15.21
C LEU A 588 24.10 -1.77 -16.66
N PHE A 589 23.21 -2.72 -16.86
CA PHE A 589 22.77 -3.19 -18.16
C PHE A 589 21.29 -2.91 -18.32
N TRP A 590 20.92 -2.32 -19.44
CA TRP A 590 19.55 -1.93 -19.74
C TRP A 590 19.13 -2.57 -21.04
N ILE A 591 17.94 -3.17 -21.09
CA ILE A 591 17.36 -3.69 -22.32
C ILE A 591 16.17 -2.81 -22.67
N ALA A 592 16.28 -2.09 -23.77
CA ALA A 592 15.24 -1.26 -24.34
C ALA A 592 14.50 -1.95 -25.49
N LEU A 593 13.18 -1.77 -25.54
CA LEU A 593 12.33 -2.19 -26.65
C LEU A 593 11.46 -1.02 -27.10
N GLY A 594 11.39 -0.75 -28.41
CA GLY A 594 10.50 0.28 -28.96
C GLY A 594 10.52 0.33 -30.49
N GLU A 595 9.60 1.09 -31.08
CA GLU A 595 9.44 1.21 -32.55
C GLU A 595 10.46 2.19 -33.16
N ASP A 596 10.78 3.27 -32.44
CA ASP A 596 11.70 4.34 -32.86
C ASP A 596 12.87 4.54 -31.89
N VAL A 597 13.45 3.44 -31.39
CA VAL A 597 14.68 3.55 -30.58
C VAL A 597 15.86 3.83 -31.51
N GLN A 598 16.10 5.11 -31.83
CA GLN A 598 17.36 5.53 -32.44
C GLN A 598 18.42 5.66 -31.34
N GLY A 599 19.61 5.10 -31.55
CA GLY A 599 20.66 5.06 -30.53
C GLY A 599 21.08 6.44 -29.98
N GLU A 600 20.89 7.52 -30.75
CA GLU A 600 21.15 8.91 -30.32
C GLU A 600 20.09 9.46 -29.35
N GLN A 601 18.87 8.90 -29.33
CA GLN A 601 17.75 9.30 -28.46
C GLN A 601 17.61 8.45 -27.18
N LEU A 602 18.55 7.53 -26.93
CA LEU A 602 18.65 6.83 -25.64
C LEU A 602 19.28 7.69 -24.54
N GLY A 603 19.60 8.96 -24.83
CA GLY A 603 19.55 9.96 -23.77
C GLY A 603 18.19 9.82 -23.13
N LEU A 604 18.16 9.42 -21.86
CA LEU A 604 16.99 9.11 -21.01
C LEU A 604 15.99 10.30 -20.89
N SER A 605 16.00 11.25 -21.83
CA SER A 605 15.06 12.32 -21.98
C SER A 605 13.66 11.73 -22.11
N SER A 606 12.76 12.25 -21.30
CA SER A 606 11.38 11.81 -21.08
C SER A 606 10.46 11.77 -22.32
N GLN A 607 11.00 11.96 -23.53
CA GLN A 607 10.24 12.04 -24.77
C GLN A 607 10.45 10.84 -25.72
N GLY A 608 11.48 10.01 -25.52
CA GLY A 608 11.71 8.78 -26.29
C GLY A 608 11.12 7.54 -25.60
N ARG A 609 10.16 6.85 -26.25
CA ARG A 609 9.50 5.62 -25.76
C ARG A 609 10.41 4.39 -25.84
N ALA A 610 11.48 4.35 -25.06
CA ALA A 610 12.37 3.21 -24.97
C ALA A 610 12.41 2.74 -23.52
N GLU A 611 11.76 1.63 -23.22
CA GLU A 611 11.65 1.19 -21.83
C GLU A 611 12.67 0.15 -21.45
N THR A 612 13.24 0.35 -20.27
CA THR A 612 14.47 -0.32 -19.88
C THR A 612 14.21 -1.34 -18.78
N VAL A 613 14.61 -2.59 -19.00
CA VAL A 613 14.79 -3.52 -17.87
C VAL A 613 16.25 -3.48 -17.45
N GLY A 614 16.51 -3.19 -16.18
CA GLY A 614 17.85 -3.03 -15.62
C GLY A 614 18.40 -4.30 -14.97
N ARG A 615 19.70 -4.56 -15.13
CA ARG A 615 20.49 -5.44 -14.25
C ARG A 615 21.81 -4.80 -13.90
N SER A 616 22.47 -5.36 -12.89
CA SER A 616 23.85 -4.98 -12.59
C SER A 616 24.75 -6.18 -12.45
N MET A 617 26.03 -5.98 -12.81
CA MET A 617 27.12 -6.92 -12.53
C MET A 617 28.23 -6.15 -11.85
N THR A 618 28.72 -6.65 -10.73
CA THR A 618 29.92 -6.11 -10.11
C THR A 618 31.13 -6.89 -10.61
N VAL A 619 32.09 -6.16 -11.16
CA VAL A 619 33.43 -6.60 -11.55
C VAL A 619 34.41 -6.04 -10.52
N THR A 620 35.23 -6.90 -9.92
CA THR A 620 36.31 -6.47 -9.04
C THR A 620 37.61 -6.42 -9.84
N ALA A 621 38.32 -5.30 -9.76
CA ALA A 621 39.67 -5.18 -10.30
C ALA A 621 40.63 -5.93 -9.39
N GLU A 622 40.96 -7.18 -9.73
CA GLU A 622 41.88 -7.98 -8.92
C GLU A 622 43.32 -7.80 -9.38
N PRO A 623 44.30 -7.91 -8.48
CA PRO A 623 45.70 -7.82 -8.85
C PRO A 623 46.06 -8.92 -9.87
N ALA A 624 46.74 -8.53 -10.96
CA ALA A 624 47.34 -9.49 -11.88
C ALA A 624 48.43 -10.26 -11.13
N PHE A 625 48.49 -11.58 -11.34
CA PHE A 625 49.68 -12.33 -10.96
C PHE A 625 50.82 -11.97 -11.90
N VAL A 626 51.74 -11.16 -11.39
CA VAL A 626 53.01 -10.85 -12.04
C VAL A 626 54.10 -11.53 -11.21
N PRO A 627 54.77 -12.57 -11.71
CA PRO A 627 55.87 -13.18 -10.99
C PRO A 627 56.97 -12.13 -10.76
N VAL A 628 57.57 -12.15 -9.58
CA VAL A 628 58.65 -11.25 -9.23
C VAL A 628 59.85 -12.10 -8.86
N ALA A 629 60.92 -12.00 -9.66
CA ALA A 629 62.17 -12.69 -9.40
C ALA A 629 62.65 -12.42 -7.96
N GLY A 630 62.81 -13.48 -7.18
CA GLY A 630 63.22 -13.37 -5.78
C GLY A 630 62.11 -12.98 -4.80
N ALA A 631 60.83 -13.06 -5.18
CA ALA A 631 59.73 -12.92 -4.25
C ALA A 631 59.84 -13.93 -3.10
N GLU A 632 59.83 -13.41 -1.87
CA GLU A 632 59.86 -14.20 -0.64
C GLU A 632 58.44 -14.47 -0.12
N VAL A 633 57.47 -13.65 -0.53
CA VAL A 633 56.08 -13.68 -0.07
C VAL A 633 55.11 -13.80 -1.25
N VAL A 634 54.03 -14.55 -1.09
CA VAL A 634 52.88 -14.55 -2.01
C VAL A 634 51.62 -14.20 -1.24
N MET A 635 50.97 -13.10 -1.61
CA MET A 635 49.66 -12.73 -1.07
C MET A 635 48.56 -13.45 -1.86
N VAL A 636 47.78 -14.29 -1.20
CA VAL A 636 46.64 -14.98 -1.81
C VAL A 636 45.35 -14.28 -1.44
N THR A 637 44.67 -13.69 -2.43
CA THR A 637 43.49 -12.84 -2.23
C THR A 637 42.24 -13.41 -2.89
N THR A 638 41.08 -12.79 -2.60
CA THR A 638 39.78 -13.04 -3.22
C THR A 638 39.09 -11.71 -3.51
N ASP A 639 38.01 -11.73 -4.29
CA ASP A 639 37.16 -10.56 -4.59
C ASP A 639 36.47 -9.94 -3.35
N ARG A 640 36.52 -10.62 -2.19
CA ARG A 640 35.99 -10.15 -0.90
C ARG A 640 37.02 -9.45 -0.03
N VAL A 641 38.30 -9.49 -0.40
CA VAL A 641 39.35 -8.79 0.35
C VAL A 641 39.14 -7.28 0.20
N ALA A 642 38.89 -6.61 1.31
CA ALA A 642 38.73 -5.16 1.30
C ALA A 642 40.02 -4.47 0.83
N LYS A 643 39.90 -3.48 -0.07
CA LYS A 643 41.04 -2.69 -0.58
C LYS A 643 41.95 -2.15 0.52
N SER A 644 41.40 -1.59 1.59
CA SER A 644 42.17 -1.08 2.73
C SER A 644 42.95 -2.15 3.48
N ARG A 645 42.48 -3.40 3.47
CA ARG A 645 43.19 -4.54 4.06
C ARG A 645 44.35 -4.96 3.16
N TYR A 646 44.09 -5.08 1.86
CA TYR A 646 45.11 -5.36 0.86
C TYR A 646 46.24 -4.32 0.88
N ASP A 647 45.88 -3.03 0.80
CA ASP A 647 46.84 -1.91 0.75
C ASP A 647 47.70 -1.82 2.03
N ARG A 648 47.16 -2.18 3.21
CA ARG A 648 47.93 -2.21 4.46
C ARG A 648 49.02 -3.27 4.43
N TRP A 649 48.70 -4.49 4.01
CA TRP A 649 49.70 -5.56 3.93
C TRP A 649 50.73 -5.29 2.84
N ARG A 650 50.27 -4.76 1.69
CA ARG A 650 51.14 -4.30 0.62
C ARG A 650 52.16 -3.28 1.13
N ARG A 651 51.70 -2.25 1.86
CA ARG A 651 52.57 -1.23 2.47
C ARG A 651 53.55 -1.83 3.47
N VAL A 652 53.12 -2.77 4.31
CA VAL A 652 54.02 -3.46 5.26
C VAL A 652 55.16 -4.16 4.51
N PHE A 653 54.87 -4.89 3.43
CA PHE A 653 55.93 -5.55 2.65
C PHE A 653 56.84 -4.55 1.94
N GLU A 654 56.29 -3.46 1.40
CA GLU A 654 57.05 -2.38 0.78
C GLU A 654 58.00 -1.70 1.80
N GLU A 655 57.51 -1.35 2.99
CA GLU A 655 58.29 -0.72 4.07
C GLU A 655 59.41 -1.64 4.58
N LEU A 656 59.14 -2.94 4.65
CA LEU A 656 60.13 -3.97 5.02
C LEU A 656 61.06 -4.36 3.86
N ARG A 657 60.85 -3.81 2.66
CA ARG A 657 61.58 -4.15 1.42
C ARG A 657 61.53 -5.64 1.08
N ILE A 658 60.44 -6.32 1.45
CA ILE A 658 60.21 -7.73 1.12
C ILE A 658 59.61 -7.78 -0.28
N GLN A 659 60.23 -8.55 -1.18
CA GLN A 659 59.66 -8.81 -2.51
C GLN A 659 58.46 -9.74 -2.37
N PHE A 660 57.33 -9.36 -2.95
CA PHE A 660 56.10 -10.15 -2.86
C PHE A 660 55.36 -10.20 -4.19
N GLU A 661 54.61 -11.27 -4.38
CA GLU A 661 53.67 -11.48 -5.48
C GLU A 661 52.24 -11.45 -4.94
N THR A 662 51.25 -11.26 -5.82
CA THR A 662 49.83 -11.41 -5.46
C THR A 662 49.12 -12.37 -6.40
N PHE A 663 48.41 -13.33 -5.83
CA PHE A 663 47.64 -14.35 -6.54
C PHE A 663 46.17 -14.28 -6.10
N SER A 664 45.25 -14.08 -7.04
CA SER A 664 43.81 -14.08 -6.73
C SER A 664 43.14 -15.42 -7.02
N LEU A 665 42.51 -16.00 -6.01
CA LEU A 665 41.75 -17.25 -6.15
C LEU A 665 40.47 -17.09 -6.96
N THR A 666 39.78 -15.96 -6.82
CA THR A 666 38.53 -15.67 -7.56
C THR A 666 38.77 -15.47 -9.04
N ARG A 667 39.93 -14.94 -9.39
CA ARG A 667 40.38 -14.72 -10.76
C ARG A 667 40.82 -16.00 -11.46
N TYR A 668 41.66 -16.80 -10.81
CA TYR A 668 42.25 -18.00 -11.40
C TYR A 668 41.42 -19.27 -11.16
N ALA A 669 40.29 -19.15 -10.45
CA ALA A 669 39.15 -20.07 -10.28
C ALA A 669 39.44 -21.52 -9.86
N HIS A 670 40.70 -21.94 -9.69
CA HIS A 670 41.05 -23.23 -9.13
C HIS A 670 42.56 -23.28 -8.77
N PRO A 671 42.97 -23.55 -7.52
CA PRO A 671 44.38 -23.75 -7.16
C PRO A 671 44.84 -25.17 -7.51
N GLY A 672 44.43 -25.69 -8.67
CA GLY A 672 44.87 -27.01 -9.12
C GLY A 672 46.39 -27.01 -9.10
N PRO A 673 47.07 -27.96 -8.42
CA PRO A 673 48.53 -27.91 -8.28
C PRO A 673 49.26 -27.98 -9.62
N SER A 674 48.56 -28.33 -10.70
CA SER A 674 49.03 -28.36 -12.09
C SER A 674 48.64 -27.12 -12.92
N LEU A 675 47.99 -26.09 -12.34
CA LEU A 675 47.59 -24.91 -13.09
C LEU A 675 48.85 -24.19 -13.59
N PRO A 676 49.05 -24.08 -14.91
CA PRO A 676 50.19 -23.38 -15.47
C PRO A 676 50.01 -21.87 -15.26
N VAL A 677 50.83 -21.28 -14.39
CA VAL A 677 50.93 -19.84 -14.21
C VAL A 677 52.21 -19.36 -14.86
N LEU A 678 52.12 -18.33 -15.71
CA LEU A 678 53.27 -17.78 -16.41
C LEU A 678 54.33 -17.32 -15.39
N ALA A 679 55.50 -17.94 -15.44
CA ALA A 679 56.65 -17.57 -14.64
C ALA A 679 57.53 -16.55 -15.36
N ASP A 680 58.51 -16.00 -14.64
CA ASP A 680 59.55 -15.17 -15.25
C ASP A 680 60.20 -15.88 -16.45
N GLY A 681 60.14 -15.22 -17.61
CA GLY A 681 60.56 -15.80 -18.90
C GLY A 681 59.48 -16.50 -19.71
N GLY A 682 58.20 -16.38 -19.31
CA GLY A 682 57.04 -16.82 -20.10
C GLY A 682 56.79 -18.32 -20.13
N ARG A 683 57.55 -19.11 -19.35
CA ARG A 683 57.27 -20.54 -19.18
C ARG A 683 56.14 -20.74 -18.17
N PRO A 684 55.11 -21.52 -18.50
CA PRO A 684 54.09 -21.89 -17.53
C PRO A 684 54.70 -22.82 -16.47
N LEU A 685 54.65 -22.42 -15.20
CA LEU A 685 55.00 -23.28 -14.06
C LEU A 685 53.75 -23.64 -13.27
N PRO A 686 53.66 -24.85 -12.71
CA PRO A 686 52.59 -25.20 -11.79
C PRO A 686 52.56 -24.24 -10.59
N LEU A 687 51.37 -23.83 -10.13
CA LEU A 687 51.21 -22.92 -8.99
C LEU A 687 52.00 -23.36 -7.74
N MET A 688 52.13 -24.68 -7.52
CA MET A 688 52.93 -25.23 -6.42
C MET A 688 54.41 -24.86 -6.50
N GLU A 689 54.99 -24.85 -7.70
CA GLU A 689 56.39 -24.48 -7.89
C GLU A 689 56.59 -22.98 -7.63
N HIS A 690 55.57 -22.16 -7.91
CA HIS A 690 55.59 -20.74 -7.56
C HIS A 690 55.54 -20.48 -6.06
N PHE A 691 54.89 -21.36 -5.29
CA PHE A 691 54.79 -21.23 -3.83
C PHE A 691 55.98 -21.86 -3.10
N GLU A 692 56.79 -22.70 -3.77
CA GLU A 692 57.89 -23.44 -3.15
C GLU A 692 58.90 -22.48 -2.50
N GLY A 693 59.23 -22.72 -1.23
CA GLY A 693 60.16 -21.89 -0.46
C GLY A 693 59.65 -20.50 -0.04
N LYS A 694 58.48 -20.05 -0.50
CA LYS A 694 57.91 -18.73 -0.18
C LYS A 694 57.00 -18.76 1.07
N THR A 695 56.77 -17.59 1.65
CA THR A 695 55.72 -17.39 2.68
C THR A 695 54.43 -16.96 2.01
N VAL A 696 53.41 -17.81 2.05
CA VAL A 696 52.10 -17.57 1.46
C VAL A 696 51.16 -16.96 2.50
N VAL A 697 50.76 -15.72 2.29
CA VAL A 697 49.86 -14.96 3.16
C VAL A 697 48.45 -15.05 2.58
N VAL A 698 47.58 -15.84 3.22
CA VAL A 698 46.24 -16.15 2.72
C VAL A 698 45.21 -15.26 3.40
N PHE A 699 44.50 -14.45 2.61
CA PHE A 699 43.32 -13.72 3.05
C PHE A 699 42.11 -14.66 3.02
N ASN A 700 41.63 -15.08 4.19
CA ASN A 700 40.72 -16.23 4.34
C ASN A 700 39.22 -15.87 4.30
N GLU A 701 38.83 -14.82 3.58
CA GLU A 701 37.44 -14.43 3.38
C GLU A 701 36.65 -15.52 2.61
N GLN A 702 35.37 -15.71 2.99
CA GLN A 702 34.45 -16.55 2.23
C GLN A 702 34.09 -15.87 0.92
N PHE A 703 34.15 -16.61 -0.18
CA PHE A 703 33.72 -16.14 -1.50
C PHE A 703 32.87 -17.19 -2.21
N ASP A 704 32.06 -16.78 -3.18
CA ASP A 704 31.16 -17.66 -3.92
C ASP A 704 31.86 -18.21 -5.16
N LEU A 705 32.40 -19.42 -5.06
CA LEU A 705 33.16 -20.05 -6.15
C LEU A 705 32.30 -20.23 -7.41
N ALA A 706 31.02 -20.54 -7.23
CA ALA A 706 30.06 -20.77 -8.30
C ALA A 706 29.81 -19.52 -9.16
N ALA A 707 29.87 -18.34 -8.55
CA ALA A 707 29.77 -17.06 -9.26
C ALA A 707 30.97 -16.78 -10.20
N HIS A 708 32.11 -17.47 -10.01
CA HIS A 708 33.33 -17.29 -10.79
C HIS A 708 33.60 -18.42 -11.79
N THR A 709 33.04 -19.62 -11.56
CA THR A 709 33.15 -20.76 -12.50
C THR A 709 32.09 -20.75 -13.60
N GLY A 710 31.15 -19.82 -13.55
CA GLY A 710 30.03 -19.71 -14.50
C GLY A 710 28.84 -20.61 -14.19
N ASP A 711 28.93 -21.46 -13.15
CA ASP A 711 27.81 -22.27 -12.67
C ASP A 711 26.98 -21.49 -11.64
N SER A 712 26.18 -20.53 -12.12
CA SER A 712 25.39 -19.67 -11.23
C SER A 712 24.13 -20.33 -10.63
N THR A 713 23.96 -21.66 -10.81
CA THR A 713 22.74 -22.36 -10.39
C THR A 713 22.63 -22.53 -8.87
N ARG A 714 23.76 -22.55 -8.16
CA ARG A 714 23.81 -22.63 -6.69
C ARG A 714 25.07 -21.94 -6.16
N ALA A 715 24.92 -21.08 -5.15
CA ALA A 715 26.08 -20.48 -4.49
C ALA A 715 26.94 -21.56 -3.83
N ASP A 716 28.26 -21.54 -4.07
CA ASP A 716 29.25 -22.45 -3.47
C ASP A 716 30.24 -21.61 -2.66
N TRP A 717 29.84 -21.25 -1.45
CA TRP A 717 30.65 -20.43 -0.55
C TRP A 717 31.81 -21.25 0.00
N ARG A 718 33.04 -20.80 -0.28
CA ARG A 718 34.28 -21.45 0.13
C ARG A 718 35.21 -20.45 0.79
N HIS A 719 35.96 -20.90 1.79
CA HIS A 719 37.15 -20.18 2.23
C HIS A 719 38.34 -20.44 1.31
N ALA A 720 39.25 -19.47 1.19
CA ALA A 720 40.49 -19.62 0.45
C ALA A 720 41.30 -20.85 0.91
N THR A 721 41.35 -21.08 2.22
CA THR A 721 42.04 -22.23 2.83
C THR A 721 41.47 -23.59 2.45
N GLU A 722 40.16 -23.71 2.22
CA GLU A 722 39.55 -24.97 1.78
C GLU A 722 40.08 -25.39 0.41
N LEU A 723 40.20 -24.42 -0.51
CA LEU A 723 40.69 -24.66 -1.86
C LEU A 723 42.20 -24.92 -1.89
N LEU A 724 42.96 -24.27 -1.00
CA LEU A 724 44.40 -24.46 -0.85
C LEU A 724 44.77 -25.71 -0.03
N SER A 725 43.80 -26.39 0.58
CA SER A 725 44.04 -27.56 1.45
C SER A 725 44.87 -28.70 0.82
N PRO A 726 44.76 -29.00 -0.49
CA PRO A 726 45.63 -29.98 -1.12
C PRO A 726 47.11 -29.57 -1.15
N LEU A 727 47.41 -28.26 -1.08
CA LEU A 727 48.76 -27.72 -1.04
C LEU A 727 49.38 -27.85 0.35
N PHE A 728 48.57 -27.71 1.42
CA PHE A 728 49.05 -27.90 2.81
C PHE A 728 49.54 -29.33 3.07
N THR A 729 48.97 -30.32 2.38
CA THR A 729 49.23 -31.75 2.63
C THR A 729 50.34 -32.35 1.76
N ARG A 730 50.83 -31.63 0.73
CA ARG A 730 51.83 -32.11 -0.26
C ARG A 730 53.20 -31.42 -0.17
N LEU A 731 53.61 -30.97 1.01
CA LEU A 731 54.89 -30.26 1.15
C LEU A 731 56.10 -31.19 0.92
N PRO A 732 57.15 -30.72 0.19
CA PRO A 732 58.39 -31.48 0.01
C PRO A 732 59.07 -31.80 1.36
N MET A 733 59.75 -32.95 1.42
CA MET A 733 60.51 -33.37 2.62
C MET A 733 61.72 -32.49 2.93
N ASP A 734 62.19 -31.64 2.00
CA ASP A 734 63.32 -30.73 2.21
C ASP A 734 62.91 -29.57 3.14
N PRO A 735 63.43 -29.50 4.38
CA PRO A 735 63.10 -28.44 5.33
C PRO A 735 63.48 -27.04 4.84
N ASN A 736 64.41 -26.91 3.90
CA ASN A 736 64.88 -25.63 3.37
C ASN A 736 64.02 -25.07 2.21
N LYS A 737 63.12 -25.88 1.65
CA LYS A 737 62.19 -25.47 0.58
C LYS A 737 60.72 -25.41 1.03
N ARG A 738 60.48 -25.49 2.33
CA ARG A 738 59.11 -25.51 2.87
C ARG A 738 58.44 -24.16 2.66
N THR A 739 57.37 -24.18 1.88
CA THR A 739 56.37 -23.12 1.84
C THR A 739 55.77 -22.93 3.24
N ARG A 740 55.74 -21.70 3.71
CA ARG A 740 55.15 -21.31 4.99
C ARG A 740 53.81 -20.64 4.73
N PHE A 741 52.79 -20.92 5.53
CA PHE A 741 51.48 -20.30 5.36
C PHE A 741 51.14 -19.41 6.55
N LEU A 742 50.76 -18.17 6.28
CA LEU A 742 50.19 -17.23 7.23
C LEU A 742 48.73 -17.01 6.85
N ILE A 743 47.81 -17.58 7.63
CA ILE A 743 46.37 -17.45 7.38
C ILE A 743 45.85 -16.23 8.13
N LEU A 744 45.27 -15.31 7.38
CA LEU A 744 44.69 -14.08 7.89
C LEU A 744 43.16 -14.23 7.92
N GLU A 745 42.61 -14.49 9.10
CA GLU A 745 41.16 -14.64 9.28
C GLU A 745 40.40 -13.37 8.90
N PRO A 746 39.14 -13.47 8.43
CA PRO A 746 38.32 -12.31 8.12
C PRO A 746 38.31 -11.31 9.26
N SER A 747 38.40 -10.01 8.95
CA SER A 747 38.17 -8.99 9.96
C SER A 747 36.72 -9.12 10.47
N PRO A 748 36.45 -9.04 11.78
CA PRO A 748 35.09 -9.09 12.32
C PRO A 748 34.18 -7.99 11.77
N ASP A 749 34.75 -6.91 11.23
CA ASP A 749 34.03 -5.80 10.60
C ASP A 749 33.80 -6.01 9.09
N SER A 750 34.27 -7.13 8.52
CA SER A 750 33.93 -7.49 7.14
C SER A 750 32.43 -7.77 7.08
N PRO A 751 31.69 -7.22 6.12
CA PRO A 751 30.26 -7.47 5.99
C PRO A 751 30.06 -8.95 5.62
N VAL A 752 29.95 -9.82 6.62
CA VAL A 752 29.49 -11.19 6.44
C VAL A 752 28.02 -11.06 6.05
N SER A 753 27.75 -11.22 4.76
CA SER A 753 26.40 -11.30 4.22
C SER A 753 25.74 -12.60 4.69
N THR A 754 25.36 -12.69 5.96
CA THR A 754 24.35 -13.63 6.43
C THR A 754 22.98 -13.09 6.05
N ARG A 755 22.63 -13.17 4.75
CA ARG A 755 21.26 -12.95 4.27
C ARG A 755 20.58 -14.29 4.02
N GLY A 756 19.99 -14.83 5.09
CA GLY A 756 18.67 -15.46 4.98
C GLY A 756 17.63 -14.34 5.01
N SER A 757 16.72 -14.34 4.05
CA SER A 757 15.68 -13.31 3.91
C SER A 757 14.80 -13.22 5.16
N HIS A 758 14.80 -12.08 5.85
CA HIS A 758 13.61 -11.46 6.45
C HIS A 758 13.86 -9.98 6.79
N ARG A 759 12.75 -9.26 6.97
CA ARG A 759 12.49 -7.83 6.81
C ARG A 759 13.39 -6.84 7.55
N SER A 760 13.41 -5.65 6.96
CA SER A 760 14.00 -4.36 7.35
C SER A 760 13.57 -3.83 8.72
N GLU A 761 14.52 -3.25 9.45
CA GLU A 761 14.31 -2.04 10.27
C GLU A 761 15.54 -1.13 10.16
N SER A 762 15.26 0.17 10.10
CA SER A 762 16.19 1.29 9.93
C SER A 762 16.92 1.65 11.21
N GLN A 763 18.21 1.99 11.14
CA GLN A 763 18.78 2.94 12.11
C GLN A 763 19.99 3.71 11.56
N THR A 764 20.01 4.96 11.95
CA THR A 764 20.87 6.07 11.56
C THR A 764 22.16 6.14 12.39
N GLY A 765 23.27 6.49 11.72
CA GLY A 765 24.32 7.41 12.18
C GLY A 765 25.11 7.08 13.45
N SER A 766 26.41 6.80 13.28
CA SER A 766 27.42 7.11 14.30
C SER A 766 28.84 7.17 13.70
N THR A 767 29.64 8.06 14.29
CA THR A 767 30.87 8.69 13.82
C THR A 767 32.14 7.88 14.09
N GLY A 768 33.20 8.24 13.36
CA GLY A 768 34.48 7.55 13.25
C GLY A 768 35.24 7.28 14.55
N GLY A 769 35.71 6.04 14.67
CA GLY A 769 36.76 5.63 15.60
C GLY A 769 38.09 5.43 14.86
N ALA A 770 39.15 6.06 15.36
CA ALA A 770 40.50 5.86 14.87
C ALA A 770 41.00 4.45 15.23
N PHE A 771 41.49 3.71 14.23
CA PHE A 771 42.03 2.35 14.39
C PHE A 771 43.56 2.37 14.46
N SER A 772 44.11 1.68 15.47
CA SER A 772 45.54 1.37 15.58
C SER A 772 45.91 0.22 14.64
N GLY A 773 47.04 0.36 13.93
CA GLY A 773 47.61 -0.69 13.10
C GLY A 773 48.19 -1.86 13.91
N PRO A 774 48.62 -2.94 13.25
CA PRO A 774 49.34 -4.02 13.93
C PRO A 774 50.63 -3.44 14.55
N SER A 775 50.76 -3.54 15.87
CA SER A 775 52.00 -3.11 16.55
C SER A 775 53.15 -4.03 16.16
N LEU A 776 54.35 -3.47 15.98
CA LEU A 776 55.63 -4.18 15.73
C LEU A 776 55.88 -5.38 16.67
N ARG A 777 55.23 -5.43 17.85
CA ARG A 777 55.30 -6.57 18.78
C ARG A 777 54.73 -7.88 18.23
N GLN A 778 53.75 -7.86 17.32
CA GLN A 778 53.16 -9.08 16.76
C GLN A 778 54.07 -9.77 15.72
N LEU A 779 55.10 -9.09 15.22
CA LEU A 779 56.04 -9.61 14.21
C LEU A 779 57.27 -10.31 14.80
N VAL A 780 57.51 -10.25 16.11
CA VAL A 780 58.75 -10.75 16.74
C VAL A 780 58.64 -12.19 17.27
N GLU A 781 57.45 -12.79 17.32
CA GLU A 781 57.27 -14.20 17.73
C GLU A 781 57.09 -15.15 16.53
N LEU A 782 58.19 -15.49 15.88
CA LEU A 782 58.30 -16.65 14.99
C LEU A 782 59.46 -17.55 15.46
N ARG A 783 59.17 -18.48 16.39
CA ARG A 783 60.06 -19.62 16.69
C ARG A 783 59.29 -20.94 16.78
N VAL A 784 59.63 -21.81 15.82
CA VAL A 784 59.65 -23.28 15.80
C VAL A 784 58.83 -24.01 16.86
N SER A 785 57.72 -24.64 16.44
CA SER A 785 57.16 -25.83 17.08
C SER A 785 57.53 -27.08 16.25
N GLN A 786 58.21 -28.05 16.87
CA GLN A 786 58.42 -29.39 16.32
C GLN A 786 57.18 -30.26 16.56
N PRO A 787 56.87 -31.22 15.66
CA PRO A 787 55.70 -32.07 15.80
C PRO A 787 55.98 -33.32 16.64
N LEU A 788 55.07 -33.62 17.56
CA LEU A 788 54.95 -34.94 18.20
C LEU A 788 54.14 -35.85 17.27
N ALA A 789 54.78 -36.93 16.83
CA ALA A 789 54.17 -37.98 16.05
C ALA A 789 53.15 -38.78 16.89
N LYS A 790 52.02 -39.14 16.29
CA LYS A 790 51.44 -40.48 16.42
C LYS A 790 50.51 -40.81 15.26
N GLU A 791 50.90 -41.88 14.57
CA GLU A 791 50.13 -42.64 13.60
C GLU A 791 48.84 -43.22 14.22
N GLN A 792 47.80 -43.36 13.39
CA GLN A 792 47.10 -44.63 13.10
C GLN A 792 45.96 -44.30 12.10
N ARG A 793 46.12 -44.67 10.83
CA ARG A 793 45.67 -45.92 10.17
C ARG A 793 44.15 -46.08 10.05
N LEU A 794 43.74 -45.87 8.80
CA LEU A 794 42.98 -46.80 7.93
C LEU A 794 41.46 -46.91 8.04
N ALA A 795 40.91 -46.98 6.81
CA ALA A 795 39.62 -47.50 6.36
C ALA A 795 38.41 -46.59 6.61
N GLY A 796 37.53 -46.32 5.66
CA GLY A 796 37.34 -46.86 4.31
C GLY A 796 35.93 -46.46 3.85
N GLU A 797 35.77 -46.37 2.53
CA GLU A 797 34.51 -46.60 1.79
C GLU A 797 33.35 -45.60 2.05
N SER A 798 33.16 -44.60 1.19
CA SER A 798 32.42 -44.64 -0.08
C SER A 798 30.93 -45.03 0.01
N TYR A 799 30.09 -44.00 -0.19
CA TYR A 799 28.79 -43.97 -0.90
C TYR A 799 27.87 -45.20 -0.84
N THR A 800 26.61 -44.99 -0.41
CA THR A 800 25.47 -44.90 -1.34
C THR A 800 24.13 -44.63 -0.65
N SER A 801 23.31 -43.86 -1.38
CA SER A 801 21.84 -43.81 -1.44
C SER A 801 21.01 -43.21 -0.30
N GLU A 802 20.46 -42.04 -0.63
CA GLU A 802 19.10 -41.60 -0.33
C GLU A 802 18.04 -42.71 -0.55
N ARG A 803 17.08 -42.83 0.37
CA ARG A 803 15.63 -42.66 0.11
C ARG A 803 14.81 -42.91 1.38
N ASP A 804 13.60 -42.35 1.35
CA ASP A 804 12.47 -42.53 2.28
C ASP A 804 12.37 -41.58 3.48
N PHE A 805 12.05 -40.32 3.16
CA PHE A 805 11.42 -39.37 4.07
C PHE A 805 9.93 -39.23 3.71
N ASN A 806 9.04 -39.87 4.46
CA ASN A 806 7.65 -39.43 4.66
C ASN A 806 6.92 -40.32 5.68
N ARG A 807 6.60 -39.79 6.87
CA ARG A 807 5.26 -39.84 7.50
C ARG A 807 5.24 -39.26 8.91
N ARG A 808 4.31 -38.30 9.09
CA ARG A 808 3.66 -37.83 10.34
C ARG A 808 4.58 -37.04 11.29
N GLY A 809 4.22 -35.90 11.87
CA GLY A 809 2.95 -35.20 11.96
C GLY A 809 2.96 -34.36 13.25
N LEU A 810 2.29 -33.21 13.20
CA LEU A 810 1.70 -32.47 14.33
C LEU A 810 2.60 -31.76 15.38
N ARG A 811 2.50 -30.43 15.30
CA ARG A 811 2.08 -29.46 16.35
C ARG A 811 2.80 -29.38 17.71
N GLU A 812 3.19 -28.13 17.97
CA GLU A 812 3.16 -27.37 19.23
C GLU A 812 4.28 -27.60 20.25
N GLY A 813 4.84 -26.48 20.75
CA GLY A 813 5.47 -26.44 22.07
C GLY A 813 6.74 -25.59 22.16
N LEU A 814 6.55 -24.28 22.35
CA LEU A 814 7.56 -23.31 22.79
C LEU A 814 8.28 -23.72 24.09
N ALA A 815 9.61 -23.64 24.13
CA ALA A 815 10.38 -23.25 25.32
C ALA A 815 11.84 -22.89 24.95
N SER A 816 12.26 -21.66 25.25
CA SER A 816 13.66 -21.19 25.20
C SER A 816 14.56 -21.86 26.25
N PRO A 817 15.88 -21.79 26.05
CA PRO A 817 16.77 -21.55 27.19
C PRO A 817 17.78 -20.41 26.94
N HIS A 818 17.75 -19.42 27.84
CA HIS A 818 18.84 -18.49 28.10
C HIS A 818 19.71 -19.02 29.26
N ARG A 819 21.00 -18.62 29.23
CA ARG A 819 22.05 -18.68 30.27
C ARG A 819 22.81 -20.00 30.44
N VAL A 820 24.09 -19.99 30.01
CA VAL A 820 25.28 -20.11 30.90
C VAL A 820 26.45 -19.37 30.23
N LYS A 821 26.98 -18.32 30.87
CA LYS A 821 28.34 -17.81 30.67
C LYS A 821 28.83 -17.27 32.03
N ALA A 822 29.73 -18.02 32.64
CA ALA A 822 30.62 -17.59 33.71
C ALA A 822 31.87 -18.49 33.68
N ASP A 823 32.99 -17.93 34.13
CA ASP A 823 34.27 -18.57 34.47
C ASP A 823 35.36 -18.59 33.38
N ALA A 824 36.19 -17.54 33.38
CA ALA A 824 37.67 -17.63 33.34
C ALA A 824 38.30 -16.21 33.31
N MET A 825 38.46 -15.57 34.48
CA MET A 825 39.38 -14.43 34.65
C MET A 825 39.91 -14.42 36.09
N GLN A 826 40.98 -15.18 36.35
CA GLN A 826 41.70 -15.09 37.62
C GLN A 826 43.10 -15.74 37.62
N ILE A 827 43.94 -15.52 36.60
CA ILE A 827 45.40 -15.77 36.70
C ILE A 827 46.12 -14.74 35.83
N LEU A 828 46.26 -13.52 36.33
CA LEU A 828 47.05 -12.46 35.69
C LEU A 828 47.75 -11.49 36.68
N PRO A 829 47.40 -11.39 37.98
CA PRO A 829 48.14 -10.49 38.88
C PRO A 829 49.48 -11.02 39.44
N ASP A 830 49.75 -12.33 39.37
CA ASP A 830 50.97 -12.90 39.99
C ASP A 830 52.16 -13.06 39.01
N LEU A 831 51.92 -12.94 37.70
CA LEU A 831 52.97 -12.96 36.67
C LEU A 831 53.56 -11.56 36.37
N LEU A 832 52.96 -10.50 36.92
CA LEU A 832 53.40 -9.11 36.71
C LEU A 832 54.31 -8.56 37.82
N LYS A 833 54.61 -9.34 38.87
CA LYS A 833 55.52 -8.92 39.96
C LYS A 833 56.96 -9.42 39.81
N GLU A 834 57.24 -10.46 39.02
CA GLU A 834 58.60 -10.98 38.86
C GLU A 834 59.40 -10.35 37.71
N ASN A 835 58.76 -9.67 36.74
CA ASN A 835 59.45 -9.04 35.60
C ASN A 835 59.73 -7.53 35.77
N ALA A 836 59.26 -6.89 36.84
CA ALA A 836 59.53 -5.48 37.12
C ALA A 836 60.91 -5.24 37.78
N ALA A 837 61.50 -6.27 38.39
CA ALA A 837 62.80 -6.17 39.06
C ALA A 837 64.01 -6.24 38.10
N GLY A 838 63.86 -6.82 36.91
CA GLY A 838 64.94 -6.95 35.92
C GLY A 838 65.15 -5.75 35.00
N ILE A 839 64.20 -4.79 34.98
CA ILE A 839 64.24 -3.62 34.09
C ILE A 839 64.76 -2.38 34.82
N ALA A 840 64.71 -2.33 36.16
CA ALA A 840 65.25 -1.23 36.95
C ALA A 840 66.79 -1.21 37.03
N ASP A 841 67.47 -2.36 36.96
CA ASP A 841 68.94 -2.46 37.02
C ASP A 841 69.64 -2.15 35.69
N ARG A 842 68.90 -1.99 34.58
CA ARG A 842 69.45 -1.73 33.24
C ARG A 842 69.33 -0.29 32.75
N ILE A 843 68.72 0.59 33.55
CA ILE A 843 68.51 2.01 33.22
C ILE A 843 69.48 2.94 34.01
N GLN A 844 70.36 2.40 34.85
CA GLN A 844 71.33 3.18 35.64
C GLN A 844 72.74 3.32 35.03
N GLY A 845 72.93 2.99 33.75
CA GLY A 845 74.24 3.16 33.10
C GLY A 845 74.11 3.50 31.64
N GLU A 846 73.86 4.78 31.32
CA GLU A 846 74.44 5.54 30.20
C GLU A 846 73.76 6.91 30.07
N ASP A 847 74.54 7.89 29.58
CA ASP A 847 74.43 9.34 29.79
C ASP A 847 73.08 10.03 29.48
N ARG A 848 72.72 10.98 30.35
CA ARG A 848 71.44 11.72 30.37
C ARG A 848 71.44 13.06 29.65
N ASP A 849 72.52 13.44 28.99
CA ASP A 849 72.62 14.73 28.31
C ASP A 849 72.64 14.53 26.80
N THR A 850 71.48 14.71 26.15
CA THR A 850 71.23 15.08 24.73
C THR A 850 70.13 14.30 23.98
N ASN A 851 68.89 14.20 24.48
CA ASN A 851 67.70 14.15 23.58
C ASN A 851 66.36 14.39 24.33
N PRO A 852 65.60 15.46 24.05
CA PRO A 852 64.32 15.76 24.72
C PRO A 852 63.08 15.06 24.11
N GLN A 853 63.20 13.86 23.56
CA GLN A 853 62.06 13.07 23.03
C GLN A 853 61.89 11.69 23.70
N ALA A 854 62.26 11.57 24.97
CA ALA A 854 62.15 10.31 25.73
C ALA A 854 60.94 10.23 26.68
N ASP A 855 59.94 11.10 26.53
CA ASP A 855 58.70 11.11 27.34
C ASP A 855 57.43 10.71 26.56
N ALA A 856 57.56 10.01 25.42
CA ALA A 856 56.43 9.53 24.61
C ALA A 856 56.63 8.14 23.97
N VAL A 857 57.12 7.18 24.76
CA VAL A 857 57.05 5.72 24.54
C VAL A 857 56.71 5.08 25.88
#